data_AF-A0AA40EZR7-F1
#
_entry.id   AF-A0AA40EZR7-F1
#
_cell.length_a   1.000
_cell.length_b   1.000
_cell.length_c   1.000
_cell.angle_alpha   90.00
_cell.angle_beta   90.00
_cell.angle_gamma   90.00
#
_symmetry.space_group_name_H-M   'P 1'
#
loop_
_entity.id
_entity.type
_entity.pdbx_description
1 polymer ?
#
loop_
_entity_poly.entity_id
_entity_poly.type
_entity_poly.pdbx_seq_one_letter_code
_entity_poly.pdbx_strand_id
1 'polypeptide(L)'
;MLVTAPLTEFCTLMIDEIYGELPSRVYASLLTRGRSTLQQLAGNTGMNPRQVRHGLALLQQHNLLYYHLDTGSDQCFYEANIAHAYNLTRAGKILEMIEESFGPAAKDVMQMVLLTGQTRVGDLVDAYQKRIDRVNRAKEALKADPFGNGTDSNQPNGDTSPAVKPEPTSPSKKSDLLISSTAQLKTIICRLVDAEMLDAVHKTTYESPEDLLSLVEAEIKETYPSGEVKGNRAKAEYKDKVAEALRKDRSESKSLKRKLEQNGLSAKRRKLFDGAASTNGAHDEEMDLGIDPNQVVCINYEKCLVELRNRRLMQFSADIFGTTTSWVYGSLLKLLTKEISRCRDDPIIDHYEKDEERPAPVVITTAQILDTLKTSLDLSSGLGKVEARQISAAAAEKITELPPRKRFFIDIQAEVEGNASSDEDEDEEDVTAVLDLDYKPATTNGVNGVNGTHATNGINGVNGTSSKVKLEDSGERRVDRRTQLRQHLLLLSESTQGFVRHCGVDDWTVDFVPLMRALRQAELDSAIESTAGREGIRLVRMLRAKGKLDEKAILNIALMQKGDIQRKMAEMHKLGFVQTQEVPREPKADVKKSFFLWYWDPDMTLERVLDVAYKTMIHSLQVLDLLREKDHNVLTLVKRTDVKGQEEDKLRKFYVDKYSQFLKSERTLLAQIQRVDDLVAVLRDY
;
A
#
# COMPACT_ATOMS: atom_id res chain seq x y z
N MET A 1 10.22 11.14 6.23
CA MET A 1 10.87 9.91 5.70
C MET A 1 12.36 10.05 5.94
N LEU A 2 13.01 9.13 6.68
CA LEU A 2 14.47 9.17 6.81
C LEU A 2 15.11 8.83 5.46
N VAL A 3 15.87 9.77 4.92
CA VAL A 3 16.51 9.64 3.60
C VAL A 3 17.87 8.99 3.79
N THR A 4 17.98 7.70 3.48
CA THR A 4 19.23 6.96 3.56
C THR A 4 19.95 6.94 2.21
N ALA A 5 21.27 6.78 2.22
CA ALA A 5 22.07 6.74 0.98
C ALA A 5 21.63 5.64 -0.02
N PRO A 6 21.23 4.42 0.40
CA PRO A 6 20.70 3.43 -0.53
C PRO A 6 19.34 3.83 -1.12
N LEU A 7 18.51 4.53 -0.36
CA LEU A 7 17.23 5.00 -0.88
C LEU A 7 17.43 6.10 -1.94
N THR A 8 18.37 7.02 -1.73
CA THR A 8 18.68 8.07 -2.70
C THR A 8 19.26 7.50 -3.99
N GLU A 9 20.19 6.54 -3.89
CA GLU A 9 20.74 5.83 -5.05
C GLU A 9 19.63 5.07 -5.80
N PHE A 10 18.77 4.33 -5.08
CA PHE A 10 17.66 3.61 -5.70
C PHE A 10 16.70 4.53 -6.48
N CYS A 11 16.25 5.62 -5.87
CA CYS A 11 15.36 6.57 -6.54
C CYS A 11 16.02 7.22 -7.76
N THR A 12 17.32 7.50 -7.69
CA THR A 12 18.09 8.05 -8.82
C THR A 12 18.14 7.06 -9.99
N LEU A 13 18.44 5.79 -9.72
CA LEU A 13 18.46 4.73 -10.75
C LEU A 13 17.06 4.48 -11.33
N MET A 14 16.00 4.52 -10.51
CA MET A 14 14.62 4.40 -10.99
C MET A 14 14.22 5.54 -11.93
N ILE A 15 14.67 6.77 -11.67
CA ILE A 15 14.41 7.92 -12.56
C ILE A 15 15.22 7.79 -13.85
N ASP A 16 16.46 7.31 -13.78
CA ASP A 16 17.28 7.02 -14.96
C ASP A 16 16.62 5.97 -15.85
N GLU A 17 16.13 4.88 -15.25
CA GLU A 17 15.43 3.78 -15.92
C GLU A 17 14.19 4.25 -16.69
N ILE A 18 13.43 5.20 -16.14
CA ILE A 18 12.12 5.62 -16.69
C ILE A 18 12.26 6.85 -17.60
N TYR A 19 13.05 7.84 -17.20
CA TYR A 19 13.12 9.17 -17.83
C TYR A 19 14.50 9.51 -18.42
N GLY A 20 15.52 8.69 -18.14
CA GLY A 20 16.87 8.82 -18.66
C GLY A 20 17.82 9.69 -17.83
N GLU A 21 19.05 9.78 -18.33
CA GLU A 21 20.20 10.32 -17.59
C GLU A 21 20.04 11.81 -17.23
N LEU A 22 19.43 12.59 -18.12
CA LEU A 22 19.31 14.04 -17.95
C LEU A 22 18.52 14.42 -16.69
N PRO A 23 17.23 14.02 -16.52
CA PRO A 23 16.49 14.29 -15.29
C PRO A 23 17.10 13.56 -14.08
N SER A 24 17.63 12.34 -14.26
CA SER A 24 18.27 11.58 -13.18
C SER A 24 19.45 12.33 -12.55
N ARG A 25 20.33 12.92 -13.35
CA ARG A 25 21.51 13.66 -12.85
C ARG A 25 21.14 14.97 -12.16
N VAL A 26 20.08 15.65 -12.62
CA VAL A 26 19.53 16.83 -11.92
C VAL A 26 18.95 16.40 -10.56
N TYR A 27 18.18 15.32 -10.54
CA TYR A 27 17.58 14.77 -9.33
C TYR A 27 18.63 14.27 -8.32
N ALA A 28 19.68 13.59 -8.77
CA ALA A 28 20.80 13.15 -7.93
C ALA A 28 21.52 14.34 -7.27
N SER A 29 21.69 15.45 -8.00
CA SER A 29 22.27 16.67 -7.43
C SER A 29 21.40 17.26 -6.33
N LEU A 30 20.07 17.21 -6.46
CA LEU A 30 19.14 17.68 -5.45
C LEU A 30 19.17 16.79 -4.20
N LEU A 31 19.24 15.47 -4.37
CA LEU A 31 19.33 14.53 -3.25
C LEU A 31 20.64 14.64 -2.46
N THR A 32 21.75 14.93 -3.14
CA THR A 32 23.08 14.98 -2.50
C THR A 32 23.42 16.33 -1.89
N ARG A 33 22.93 17.42 -2.50
CA ARG A 33 23.24 18.80 -2.06
C ARG A 33 22.06 19.51 -1.39
N GLY A 34 20.90 18.89 -1.38
CA GLY A 34 19.66 19.48 -0.87
C GLY A 34 19.11 20.56 -1.80
N ARG A 35 18.30 21.44 -1.20
CA ARG A 35 17.62 22.56 -1.85
C ARG A 35 18.60 23.41 -2.66
N SER A 36 18.32 23.59 -3.95
CA SER A 36 19.24 24.25 -4.90
C SER A 36 18.51 25.17 -5.88
N THR A 37 19.17 26.24 -6.31
CA THR A 37 18.70 27.14 -7.39
C THR A 37 19.12 26.63 -8.77
N LEU A 38 18.54 27.18 -9.84
CA LEU A 38 18.91 26.83 -11.21
C LEU A 38 20.41 27.02 -11.49
N GLN A 39 21.02 28.09 -10.96
CA GLN A 39 22.44 28.38 -11.15
C GLN A 39 23.33 27.37 -10.41
N GLN A 40 22.96 27.03 -9.17
CA GLN A 40 23.65 26.02 -8.39
C GLN A 40 23.55 24.65 -9.08
N LEU A 41 22.38 24.28 -9.58
CA LEU A 41 22.20 23.02 -10.33
C LEU A 41 23.06 22.96 -11.59
N ALA A 42 23.14 24.05 -12.37
CA ALA A 42 24.01 24.11 -13.53
C ALA A 42 25.49 23.92 -13.17
N GLY A 43 25.96 24.58 -12.09
CA GLY A 43 27.32 24.42 -11.59
C GLY A 43 27.61 23.03 -11.05
N ASN A 44 26.71 22.47 -10.26
CA ASN A 44 26.87 21.17 -9.59
C ASN A 44 26.80 20.00 -10.56
N THR A 45 25.95 20.09 -11.58
CA THR A 45 25.78 19.04 -12.59
C THR A 45 26.76 19.18 -13.76
N GLY A 46 27.39 20.34 -13.95
CA GLY A 46 28.20 20.63 -15.14
C GLY A 46 27.39 20.75 -16.44
N MET A 47 26.06 20.89 -16.32
CA MET A 47 25.15 21.05 -17.47
C MET A 47 24.93 22.52 -17.78
N ASN A 48 24.56 22.81 -19.04
CA ASN A 48 24.15 24.16 -19.37
C ASN A 48 22.75 24.47 -18.78
N PRO A 49 22.40 25.75 -18.52
CA PRO A 49 21.11 26.11 -17.93
C PRO A 49 19.89 25.64 -18.74
N ARG A 50 20.04 25.50 -20.07
CA ARG A 50 18.98 25.00 -20.93
C ARG A 50 18.69 23.52 -20.61
N GLN A 51 19.70 22.67 -20.53
CA GLN A 51 19.58 21.26 -20.17
C GLN A 51 18.95 21.09 -18.79
N VAL A 52 19.41 21.87 -17.79
CA VAL A 52 18.83 21.84 -16.45
C VAL A 52 17.34 22.20 -16.48
N ARG A 53 16.93 23.22 -17.24
CA ARG A 53 15.49 23.55 -17.40
C ARG A 53 14.67 22.42 -18.02
N HIS A 54 15.21 21.70 -19.00
CA HIS A 54 14.50 20.55 -19.59
C HIS A 54 14.38 19.40 -18.57
N GLY A 55 15.45 19.12 -17.82
CA GLY A 55 15.43 18.13 -16.74
C GLY A 55 14.41 18.51 -15.65
N LEU A 56 14.44 19.75 -15.18
CA LEU A 56 13.49 20.28 -14.19
C LEU A 56 12.04 20.22 -14.69
N ALA A 57 11.78 20.54 -15.97
CA ALA A 57 10.43 20.47 -16.52
C ALA A 57 9.89 19.03 -16.52
N LEU A 58 10.71 18.03 -16.85
CA LEU A 58 10.33 16.62 -16.77
C LEU A 58 10.09 16.18 -15.32
N LEU A 59 10.99 16.55 -14.40
CA LEU A 59 10.82 16.21 -12.98
C LEU A 59 9.53 16.84 -12.40
N GLN A 60 9.25 18.08 -12.77
CA GLN A 60 8.02 18.78 -12.37
C GLN A 60 6.77 18.11 -12.94
N GLN A 61 6.78 17.78 -14.24
CA GLN A 61 5.67 17.12 -14.92
C GLN A 61 5.25 15.80 -14.27
N HIS A 62 6.20 15.11 -13.62
CA HIS A 62 5.97 13.83 -12.93
C HIS A 62 5.89 13.94 -11.40
N ASN A 63 5.74 15.15 -10.83
CA ASN A 63 5.69 15.40 -9.37
C ASN A 63 6.92 14.86 -8.61
N LEU A 64 8.08 14.84 -9.25
CA LEU A 64 9.34 14.41 -8.64
C LEU A 64 10.06 15.58 -7.94
N LEU A 65 9.51 16.78 -7.99
CA LEU A 65 10.16 17.98 -7.52
C LEU A 65 9.17 18.88 -6.76
N TYR A 66 9.64 19.47 -5.68
CA TYR A 66 9.03 20.63 -5.06
C TYR A 66 9.77 21.89 -5.50
N TYR A 67 9.04 23.00 -5.63
CA TYR A 67 9.66 24.30 -5.84
C TYR A 67 9.08 25.32 -4.86
N HIS A 68 9.95 26.23 -4.43
CA HIS A 68 9.56 27.32 -3.54
C HIS A 68 10.08 28.64 -4.09
N LEU A 69 9.20 29.65 -4.10
CA LEU A 69 9.52 31.01 -4.48
C LEU A 69 9.69 31.83 -3.20
N ASP A 70 10.92 32.27 -2.95
CA ASP A 70 11.26 33.01 -1.73
C ASP A 70 10.56 34.39 -1.70
N THR A 71 9.91 34.70 -0.59
CA THR A 71 9.14 35.94 -0.44
C THR A 71 10.08 37.15 -0.36
N GLY A 72 10.16 37.91 -1.45
CA GLY A 72 10.99 39.11 -1.55
C GLY A 72 12.23 38.96 -2.45
N SER A 73 12.49 37.77 -2.98
CA SER A 73 13.48 37.55 -4.04
C SER A 73 12.84 36.89 -5.26
N ASP A 74 13.39 37.12 -6.46
CA ASP A 74 12.96 36.41 -7.69
C ASP A 74 13.71 35.06 -7.82
N GLN A 75 14.13 34.46 -6.70
CA GLN A 75 14.87 33.21 -6.66
C GLN A 75 13.93 32.03 -6.42
N CYS A 76 13.96 31.08 -7.35
CA CYS A 76 13.28 29.80 -7.24
C CYS A 76 14.25 28.75 -6.71
N PHE A 77 13.85 28.09 -5.62
CA PHE A 77 14.53 26.94 -5.07
C PHE A 77 13.81 25.66 -5.45
N TYR A 78 14.58 24.60 -5.68
CA TYR A 78 14.09 23.29 -6.05
C TYR A 78 14.53 22.26 -5.03
N GLU A 79 13.65 21.30 -4.73
CA GLU A 79 13.89 20.20 -3.79
C GLU A 79 13.33 18.89 -4.35
N ALA A 80 13.98 17.76 -4.07
CA ALA A 80 13.59 16.45 -4.59
C ALA A 80 12.43 15.83 -3.78
N ASN A 81 11.37 15.41 -4.47
CA ASN A 81 10.29 14.64 -3.88
C ASN A 81 10.60 13.14 -3.91
N ILE A 82 11.18 12.64 -2.82
CA ILE A 82 11.62 11.23 -2.70
C ILE A 82 10.44 10.27 -2.60
N ALA A 83 9.37 10.67 -1.92
CA ALA A 83 8.18 9.83 -1.73
C ALA A 83 7.53 9.51 -3.09
N HIS A 84 7.35 10.51 -3.96
CA HIS A 84 6.84 10.31 -5.31
C HIS A 84 7.79 9.49 -6.18
N ALA A 85 9.10 9.74 -6.11
CA ALA A 85 10.08 8.96 -6.87
C ALA A 85 10.05 7.47 -6.50
N TYR A 86 9.96 7.14 -5.21
CA TYR A 86 9.85 5.75 -4.78
C TYR A 86 8.56 5.09 -5.27
N ASN A 87 7.45 5.83 -5.32
CA ASN A 87 6.16 5.28 -5.78
C ASN A 87 6.15 4.89 -7.27
N LEU A 88 7.11 5.37 -8.08
CA LEU A 88 7.29 4.90 -9.46
C LEU A 88 7.53 3.38 -9.53
N THR A 89 8.24 2.83 -8.54
CA THR A 89 8.46 1.38 -8.42
C THR A 89 7.15 0.61 -8.30
N ARG A 90 6.07 1.25 -7.81
CA ARG A 90 4.77 0.60 -7.56
C ARG A 90 3.79 0.69 -8.72
N ALA A 91 4.17 1.34 -9.82
CA ALA A 91 3.29 1.55 -10.97
C ALA A 91 2.61 0.25 -11.44
N GLY A 92 3.36 -0.86 -11.51
CA GLY A 92 2.82 -2.17 -11.88
C GLY A 92 1.72 -2.68 -10.94
N LYS A 93 1.96 -2.66 -9.62
CA LYS A 93 0.99 -3.09 -8.60
C LYS A 93 -0.24 -2.20 -8.55
N ILE A 94 -0.04 -0.89 -8.73
CA ILE A 94 -1.14 0.09 -8.78
C ILE A 94 -2.03 -0.21 -9.98
N LEU A 95 -1.46 -0.46 -11.17
CA LEU A 95 -2.22 -0.80 -12.37
C LEU A 95 -2.96 -2.14 -12.24
N GLU A 96 -2.35 -3.15 -11.63
CA GLU A 96 -3.00 -4.43 -11.34
C GLU A 96 -4.19 -4.23 -10.38
N MET A 97 -4.02 -3.49 -9.30
CA MET A 97 -5.07 -3.18 -8.33
C MET A 97 -6.23 -2.39 -8.95
N ILE A 98 -5.93 -1.44 -9.86
CA ILE A 98 -6.96 -0.71 -10.60
C ILE A 98 -7.71 -1.64 -11.56
N GLU A 99 -7.02 -2.55 -12.25
CA GLU A 99 -7.66 -3.52 -13.14
C GLU A 99 -8.63 -4.44 -12.39
N GLU A 100 -8.22 -4.94 -11.23
CA GLU A 100 -9.05 -5.79 -10.36
C GLU A 100 -10.28 -5.06 -9.82
N SER A 101 -10.12 -3.77 -9.46
CA SER A 101 -11.16 -3.01 -8.75
C SER A 101 -12.11 -2.24 -9.68
N PHE A 102 -11.60 -1.73 -10.80
CA PHE A 102 -12.33 -0.85 -11.72
C PHE A 102 -12.43 -1.39 -13.15
N GLY A 103 -11.66 -2.41 -13.49
CA GLY A 103 -11.66 -3.07 -14.80
C GLY A 103 -10.55 -2.58 -15.76
N PRO A 104 -10.38 -3.26 -16.91
CA PRO A 104 -9.28 -3.02 -17.83
C PRO A 104 -9.32 -1.64 -18.49
N ALA A 105 -10.52 -1.07 -18.71
CA ALA A 105 -10.66 0.28 -19.26
C ALA A 105 -10.15 1.36 -18.27
N ALA A 106 -10.37 1.17 -16.97
CA ALA A 106 -9.84 2.08 -15.95
C ALA A 106 -8.32 1.97 -15.79
N LYS A 107 -7.78 0.76 -15.95
CA LYS A 107 -6.32 0.53 -16.02
C LYS A 107 -5.69 1.31 -17.17
N ASP A 108 -6.27 1.27 -18.37
CA ASP A 108 -5.76 2.00 -19.55
C ASP A 108 -5.73 3.51 -19.29
N VAL A 109 -6.78 4.08 -18.66
CA VAL A 109 -6.81 5.50 -18.25
C VAL A 109 -5.73 5.80 -17.22
N MET A 110 -5.63 5.00 -16.16
CA MET A 110 -4.62 5.20 -15.12
C MET A 110 -3.19 5.08 -15.67
N GLN A 111 -2.98 4.16 -16.61
CA GLN A 111 -1.70 3.99 -17.29
C GLN A 111 -1.35 5.22 -18.13
N MET A 112 -2.33 5.81 -18.83
CA MET A 112 -2.10 7.04 -19.58
C MET A 112 -1.71 8.19 -18.64
N VAL A 113 -2.40 8.34 -17.50
CA VAL A 113 -2.06 9.37 -16.50
C VAL A 113 -0.65 9.13 -15.93
N LEU A 114 -0.28 7.90 -15.57
CA LEU A 114 1.09 7.54 -15.13
C LEU A 114 2.15 7.96 -16.14
N LEU A 115 1.92 7.66 -17.43
CA LEU A 115 2.85 7.96 -18.51
C LEU A 115 2.99 9.47 -18.77
N THR A 116 1.92 10.24 -18.59
CA THR A 116 1.95 11.70 -18.74
C THR A 116 2.41 12.42 -17.48
N GLY A 117 2.35 11.77 -16.31
CA GLY A 117 2.52 12.41 -15.00
C GLY A 117 1.28 13.21 -14.62
N GLN A 118 1.24 14.47 -15.06
CA GLN A 118 0.09 15.36 -14.92
C GLN A 118 -0.61 15.55 -16.26
N THR A 119 -1.93 15.63 -16.27
CA THR A 119 -2.67 15.89 -17.51
C THR A 119 -3.91 16.73 -17.26
N ARG A 120 -4.27 17.58 -18.22
CA ARG A 120 -5.57 18.25 -18.20
C ARG A 120 -6.64 17.27 -18.62
N VAL A 121 -7.80 17.34 -17.99
CA VAL A 121 -8.94 16.47 -18.32
C VAL A 121 -9.33 16.60 -19.80
N GLY A 122 -9.29 17.81 -20.36
CA GLY A 122 -9.52 18.05 -21.79
C GLY A 122 -8.50 17.38 -22.69
N ASP A 123 -7.20 17.50 -22.39
CA ASP A 123 -6.13 16.85 -23.17
C ASP A 123 -6.27 15.32 -23.16
N LEU A 124 -6.69 14.76 -22.02
CA LEU A 124 -6.97 13.33 -21.88
C LEU A 124 -8.16 12.92 -22.77
N VAL A 125 -9.26 13.66 -22.73
CA VAL A 125 -10.44 13.41 -23.57
C VAL A 125 -10.08 13.48 -25.05
N ASP A 126 -9.33 14.50 -25.46
CA ASP A 126 -8.88 14.67 -26.85
C ASP A 126 -7.97 13.54 -27.32
N ALA A 127 -7.07 13.05 -26.45
CA ALA A 127 -6.18 11.93 -26.76
C ALA A 127 -6.99 10.64 -27.05
N TYR A 128 -8.00 10.37 -26.24
CA TYR A 128 -8.89 9.22 -26.43
C TYR A 128 -9.82 9.40 -27.63
N GLN A 129 -10.37 10.60 -27.87
CA GLN A 129 -11.18 10.89 -29.05
C GLN A 129 -10.38 10.61 -30.33
N LYS A 130 -9.13 11.09 -30.41
CA LYS A 130 -8.24 10.81 -31.55
C LYS A 130 -7.97 9.30 -31.73
N ARG A 131 -7.88 8.53 -30.64
CA ARG A 131 -7.70 7.06 -30.67
C ARG A 131 -8.97 6.38 -31.21
N ILE A 132 -10.15 6.81 -30.77
CA ILE A 132 -11.46 6.33 -31.23
C ILE A 132 -11.63 6.61 -32.73
N ASP A 133 -11.40 7.85 -33.16
CA ASP A 133 -11.53 8.27 -34.57
C ASP A 133 -10.61 7.47 -35.49
N ARG A 134 -9.38 7.19 -35.04
CA ARG A 134 -8.41 6.40 -35.83
C ARG A 134 -8.93 4.98 -36.08
N VAL A 135 -9.52 4.34 -35.06
CA VAL A 135 -10.07 2.99 -35.20
C VAL A 135 -11.34 3.00 -36.03
N ASN A 136 -12.19 4.01 -35.87
CA ASN A 136 -13.42 4.14 -36.66
C ASN A 136 -13.09 4.31 -38.15
N ARG A 137 -12.14 5.19 -38.50
CA ARG A 137 -11.65 5.33 -39.88
C ARG A 137 -11.08 4.04 -40.45
N ALA A 138 -10.32 3.27 -39.65
CA ALA A 138 -9.79 1.97 -40.08
C ALA A 138 -10.91 0.94 -40.32
N LYS A 139 -11.95 0.91 -39.47
CA LYS A 139 -13.12 0.04 -39.65
C LYS A 139 -13.94 0.44 -40.88
N GLU A 140 -14.07 1.73 -41.18
CA GLU A 140 -14.74 2.23 -42.38
C GLU A 140 -13.97 1.85 -43.65
N ALA A 141 -12.64 2.01 -43.66
CA ALA A 141 -11.80 1.59 -44.78
C ALA A 141 -11.92 0.08 -45.08
N LEU A 142 -11.99 -0.76 -44.04
CA LEU A 142 -12.21 -2.21 -44.19
C LEU A 142 -13.63 -2.58 -44.69
N LYS A 143 -14.62 -1.72 -44.47
CA LYS A 143 -16.00 -1.92 -44.97
C LYS A 143 -16.18 -1.40 -46.40
N ALA A 144 -15.34 -0.47 -46.85
CA ALA A 144 -15.42 0.13 -48.18
C ALA A 144 -14.91 -0.77 -49.31
N ASP A 145 -14.19 -1.87 -49.00
CA ASP A 145 -13.79 -2.90 -49.98
C ASP A 145 -14.44 -4.28 -49.70
N PRO A 146 -15.71 -4.52 -50.08
CA PRO A 146 -16.28 -5.86 -50.02
C PRO A 146 -16.03 -6.67 -51.30
N PHE A 147 -16.01 -6.06 -52.50
CA PHE A 147 -15.75 -6.69 -53.81
C PHE A 147 -15.46 -5.60 -54.88
N GLY A 148 -14.25 -5.51 -55.46
CA GLY A 148 -13.98 -4.49 -56.50
C GLY A 148 -12.64 -4.58 -57.23
N ASN A 149 -12.72 -5.06 -58.48
CA ASN A 149 -11.69 -5.25 -59.52
C ASN A 149 -10.55 -4.23 -59.63
N GLY A 150 -9.38 -4.76 -59.99
CA GLY A 150 -8.32 -3.99 -60.63
C GLY A 150 -8.74 -3.48 -62.01
N THR A 151 -8.47 -2.20 -62.26
CA THR A 151 -8.22 -1.66 -63.59
C THR A 151 -7.16 -0.59 -63.47
N ASP A 152 -6.03 -0.84 -64.14
CA ASP A 152 -4.96 0.12 -64.42
C ASP A 152 -5.53 1.38 -65.07
N SER A 153 -5.14 2.55 -64.56
CA SER A 153 -5.12 3.78 -65.35
C SER A 153 -3.90 4.62 -64.99
N ASN A 154 -2.96 4.66 -65.93
CA ASN A 154 -1.79 5.53 -66.04
C ASN A 154 -2.12 7.03 -65.86
N GLN A 155 -1.28 7.76 -65.11
CA GLN A 155 -0.57 9.04 -65.42
C GLN A 155 -0.28 9.89 -64.13
N PRO A 156 0.63 10.91 -64.15
CA PRO A 156 2.08 10.74 -63.90
C PRO A 156 2.66 11.65 -62.77
N ASN A 157 3.91 11.35 -62.39
CA ASN A 157 4.86 12.08 -61.52
C ASN A 157 4.50 13.45 -60.90
N GLY A 158 4.66 13.50 -59.57
CA GLY A 158 4.96 14.70 -58.77
C GLY A 158 5.60 14.27 -57.44
N ASP A 159 6.80 14.77 -57.19
CA ASP A 159 7.78 14.32 -56.19
C ASP A 159 7.42 14.64 -54.72
N THR A 160 8.03 13.88 -53.79
CA THR A 160 8.22 14.06 -52.33
C THR A 160 7.49 13.16 -51.30
N SER A 161 8.34 12.39 -50.60
CA SER A 161 8.19 11.67 -49.32
C SER A 161 7.59 10.24 -49.32
N PRO A 162 8.28 9.24 -48.73
CA PRO A 162 7.87 7.84 -48.82
C PRO A 162 6.70 7.56 -47.85
N ALA A 163 5.50 7.50 -48.41
CA ALA A 163 4.34 6.95 -47.74
C ALA A 163 4.51 5.43 -47.56
N VAL A 164 4.57 5.01 -46.30
CA VAL A 164 4.50 3.61 -45.88
C VAL A 164 3.15 3.05 -46.34
N LYS A 165 3.17 2.09 -47.27
CA LYS A 165 2.01 1.25 -47.59
C LYS A 165 1.65 0.41 -46.36
N PRO A 166 0.40 0.41 -45.87
CA PRO A 166 -0.02 -0.58 -44.89
C PRO A 166 -0.33 -1.89 -45.63
N GLU A 167 0.59 -2.85 -45.56
CA GLU A 167 0.31 -4.23 -45.98
C GLU A 167 -0.42 -5.00 -44.87
N PRO A 168 -1.26 -5.99 -45.25
CA PRO A 168 -2.27 -6.58 -44.40
C PRO A 168 -1.63 -7.54 -43.39
N THR A 169 -1.70 -7.18 -42.11
CA THR A 169 -1.39 -8.12 -41.04
C THR A 169 -2.49 -9.17 -40.95
N SER A 170 -2.06 -10.43 -40.82
CA SER A 170 -2.88 -11.59 -40.51
C SER A 170 -3.81 -11.35 -39.31
N PRO A 171 -4.98 -12.04 -39.23
CA PRO A 171 -6.06 -11.70 -38.32
C PRO A 171 -5.73 -12.15 -36.89
N SER A 172 -4.90 -11.36 -36.20
CA SER A 172 -4.74 -11.46 -34.76
C SER A 172 -5.97 -10.84 -34.08
N LYS A 173 -6.50 -11.58 -33.11
CA LYS A 173 -7.66 -11.30 -32.23
C LYS A 173 -8.13 -9.83 -32.25
N LYS A 174 -9.38 -9.59 -32.64
CA LYS A 174 -10.10 -8.30 -32.57
C LYS A 174 -9.63 -7.48 -31.36
N SER A 175 -8.78 -6.47 -31.58
CA SER A 175 -8.45 -5.47 -30.56
C SER A 175 -9.62 -4.49 -30.49
N ASP A 176 -10.72 -4.94 -29.90
CA ASP A 176 -11.79 -4.02 -29.54
C ASP A 176 -11.21 -2.95 -28.61
N LEU A 177 -11.45 -1.69 -28.93
CA LEU A 177 -11.07 -0.59 -28.06
C LEU A 177 -11.69 -0.81 -26.69
N LEU A 178 -10.89 -0.75 -25.62
CA LEU A 178 -11.39 -0.84 -24.25
C LEU A 178 -12.37 0.30 -23.91
N ILE A 179 -12.21 1.44 -24.59
CA ILE A 179 -13.04 2.63 -24.47
C ILE A 179 -13.55 3.00 -25.86
N SER A 180 -14.86 2.87 -26.07
CA SER A 180 -15.50 3.07 -27.38
C SER A 180 -16.09 4.47 -27.57
N SER A 181 -16.33 5.22 -26.50
CA SER A 181 -16.88 6.59 -26.55
C SER A 181 -16.27 7.51 -25.49
N THR A 182 -16.37 8.81 -25.73
CA THR A 182 -15.97 9.84 -24.74
C THR A 182 -16.86 9.83 -23.52
N ALA A 183 -18.17 9.57 -23.64
CA ALA A 183 -19.07 9.42 -22.49
C ALA A 183 -18.62 8.27 -21.55
N GLN A 184 -18.15 7.15 -22.12
CA GLN A 184 -17.60 6.05 -21.34
C GLN A 184 -16.30 6.44 -20.62
N LEU A 185 -15.39 7.13 -21.30
CA LEU A 185 -14.16 7.68 -20.68
C LEU A 185 -14.49 8.60 -19.52
N LYS A 186 -15.41 9.54 -19.75
CA LYS A 186 -15.83 10.52 -18.75
C LYS A 186 -16.40 9.83 -17.50
N THR A 187 -17.22 8.79 -17.70
CA THR A 187 -17.76 7.94 -16.62
C THR A 187 -16.64 7.28 -15.80
N ILE A 188 -15.61 6.76 -16.47
CA ILE A 188 -14.45 6.13 -15.83
C ILE A 188 -13.67 7.14 -15.00
N ILE A 189 -13.41 8.34 -15.54
CA ILE A 189 -12.73 9.43 -14.82
C ILE A 189 -13.50 9.78 -13.54
N CYS A 190 -14.83 9.99 -13.63
CA CYS A 190 -15.65 10.26 -12.45
C CYS A 190 -15.57 9.14 -11.41
N ARG A 191 -15.54 7.87 -11.83
CA ARG A 191 -15.40 6.73 -10.90
C ARG A 191 -14.04 6.68 -10.20
N LEU A 192 -12.97 7.03 -10.91
CA LEU A 192 -11.62 7.08 -10.33
C LEU A 192 -11.47 8.24 -9.34
N VAL A 193 -12.07 9.39 -9.65
CA VAL A 193 -12.12 10.56 -8.75
C VAL A 193 -13.02 10.29 -7.54
N ASP A 194 -14.20 9.68 -7.71
CA ASP A 194 -15.10 9.27 -6.61
C ASP A 194 -14.36 8.35 -5.60
N ALA A 195 -13.44 7.52 -6.09
CA ALA A 195 -12.62 6.62 -5.30
C ALA A 195 -11.31 7.24 -4.78
N GLU A 196 -11.07 8.54 -5.04
CA GLU A 196 -9.85 9.28 -4.68
C GLU A 196 -8.57 8.72 -5.33
N MET A 197 -8.66 7.96 -6.43
CA MET A 197 -7.48 7.44 -7.14
C MET A 197 -6.81 8.50 -8.02
N LEU A 198 -7.59 9.48 -8.47
CA LEU A 198 -7.12 10.68 -9.16
C LEU A 198 -7.37 11.90 -8.26
N ASP A 199 -6.36 12.76 -8.16
CA ASP A 199 -6.41 14.01 -7.41
C ASP A 199 -6.28 15.22 -8.36
N ALA A 200 -6.78 16.37 -7.92
CA ALA A 200 -6.51 17.65 -8.56
C ALA A 200 -5.12 18.15 -8.16
N VAL A 201 -4.42 18.72 -9.14
CA VAL A 201 -3.17 19.44 -8.86
C VAL A 201 -3.50 20.86 -8.43
N HIS A 202 -3.03 21.24 -7.25
CA HIS A 202 -3.19 22.56 -6.64
C HIS A 202 -1.83 23.28 -6.54
N LYS A 203 -1.83 24.57 -6.21
CA LYS A 203 -0.58 25.32 -6.02
C LYS A 203 0.27 24.72 -4.89
N THR A 204 -0.40 24.31 -3.80
CA THR A 204 0.21 23.66 -2.63
C THR A 204 0.81 22.29 -2.92
N THR A 205 0.39 21.61 -4.00
CA THR A 205 0.94 20.31 -4.42
C THR A 205 2.44 20.38 -4.74
N TYR A 206 2.94 21.56 -5.06
CA TYR A 206 4.35 21.77 -5.44
C TYR A 206 5.23 22.29 -4.32
N GLU A 207 4.65 22.65 -3.17
CA GLU A 207 5.41 23.08 -2.00
C GLU A 207 5.86 21.85 -1.21
N SER A 208 7.05 21.92 -0.62
CA SER A 208 7.49 20.89 0.31
C SER A 208 6.62 20.93 1.57
N PRO A 209 6.43 19.81 2.29
CA PRO A 209 5.70 19.82 3.57
C PRO A 209 6.30 20.79 4.60
N GLU A 210 7.62 20.98 4.58
CA GLU A 210 8.35 21.88 5.49
C GLU A 210 8.12 23.36 5.13
N ASP A 211 8.13 23.69 3.83
CA ASP A 211 7.82 25.04 3.36
C ASP A 211 6.35 25.37 3.60
N LEU A 212 5.43 24.44 3.34
CA LEU A 212 4.00 24.61 3.60
C LEU A 212 3.74 24.87 5.09
N LEU A 213 4.37 24.10 5.98
CA LEU A 213 4.31 24.33 7.42
C LEU A 213 4.82 25.73 7.77
N SER A 214 5.97 26.14 7.23
CA SER A 214 6.57 27.44 7.50
C SER A 214 5.68 28.60 7.03
N LEU A 215 5.02 28.45 5.87
CA LEU A 215 4.07 29.43 5.33
C LEU A 215 2.84 29.56 6.24
N VAL A 216 2.26 28.44 6.65
CA VAL A 216 1.09 28.40 7.54
C VAL A 216 1.43 28.97 8.92
N GLU A 217 2.60 28.63 9.48
CA GLU A 217 3.08 29.20 10.74
C GLU A 217 3.26 30.71 10.66
N ALA A 218 3.81 31.23 9.56
CA ALA A 218 3.96 32.66 9.35
C ALA A 218 2.60 33.38 9.27
N GLU A 219 1.64 32.84 8.52
CA GLU A 219 0.28 33.39 8.40
C GLU A 219 -0.47 33.41 9.74
N ILE A 220 -0.40 32.31 10.50
CA ILE A 220 -1.05 32.21 11.81
C ILE A 220 -0.39 33.15 12.81
N LYS A 221 0.93 33.33 12.75
CA LYS A 221 1.66 34.25 13.62
C LYS A 221 1.30 35.71 13.35
N GLU A 222 1.11 36.08 12.08
CA GLU A 222 0.67 37.44 11.70
C GLU A 222 -0.76 37.73 12.18
N THR A 223 -1.64 36.73 12.13
CA THR A 223 -3.05 36.85 12.55
C THR A 223 -3.27 36.62 14.06
N TYR A 224 -2.21 36.32 14.83
CA TYR A 224 -2.34 35.96 16.24
C TYR A 224 -2.69 37.18 17.13
N PRO A 225 -3.79 37.14 17.93
CA PRO A 225 -4.34 38.31 18.62
C PRO A 225 -3.40 39.05 19.58
N SER A 226 -2.37 38.38 20.11
CA SER A 226 -1.41 38.95 21.07
C SER A 226 -0.02 39.23 20.49
N GLY A 227 0.21 38.97 19.20
CA GLY A 227 1.53 39.09 18.53
C GLY A 227 2.62 38.11 19.01
N GLU A 228 2.45 37.51 20.20
CA GLU A 228 3.37 36.53 20.78
C GLU A 228 2.63 35.32 21.37
N VAL A 229 3.18 34.14 21.13
CA VAL A 229 2.72 32.85 21.70
C VAL A 229 3.43 32.63 23.03
N LYS A 230 2.82 33.10 24.13
CA LYS A 230 3.38 32.99 25.50
C LYS A 230 2.52 32.10 26.40
N GLY A 231 3.17 31.16 27.10
CA GLY A 231 2.53 30.23 28.03
C GLY A 231 2.10 28.90 27.39
N ASN A 232 1.87 27.87 28.23
CA ASN A 232 1.58 26.51 27.76
C ASN A 232 0.26 26.42 26.99
N ARG A 233 -0.78 27.12 27.46
CA ARG A 233 -2.09 27.17 26.80
C ARG A 233 -2.02 27.83 25.43
N ALA A 234 -1.36 28.97 25.31
CA ALA A 234 -1.19 29.64 24.01
C ALA A 234 -0.37 28.79 23.03
N LYS A 235 0.63 28.04 23.51
CA LYS A 235 1.38 27.10 22.67
C LYS A 235 0.51 25.94 22.17
N ALA A 236 -0.38 25.40 23.00
CA ALA A 236 -1.31 24.35 22.61
C ALA A 236 -2.32 24.85 21.57
N GLU A 237 -2.95 26.00 21.82
CA GLU A 237 -3.89 26.65 20.90
C GLU A 237 -3.22 27.00 19.56
N TYR A 238 -1.98 27.50 19.59
CA TYR A 238 -1.20 27.78 18.38
C TYR A 238 -0.97 26.52 17.54
N LYS A 239 -0.54 25.42 18.17
CA LYS A 239 -0.35 24.13 17.48
C LYS A 239 -1.64 23.62 16.87
N ASP A 240 -2.76 23.79 17.56
CA ASP A 240 -4.05 23.35 17.07
C ASP A 240 -4.55 24.17 15.87
N LYS A 241 -4.34 25.50 15.88
CA LYS A 241 -4.60 26.37 14.72
C LYS A 241 -3.74 26.01 13.51
N VAL A 242 -2.45 25.71 13.74
CA VAL A 242 -1.54 25.24 12.67
C VAL A 242 -2.05 23.92 12.08
N ALA A 243 -2.42 22.96 12.94
CA ALA A 243 -2.98 21.70 12.51
C ALA A 243 -4.29 21.88 11.73
N GLU A 244 -5.19 22.77 12.16
CA GLU A 244 -6.44 23.09 11.48
C GLU A 244 -6.22 23.67 10.08
N ALA A 245 -5.30 24.64 9.94
CA ALA A 245 -4.95 25.21 8.64
C ALA A 245 -4.38 24.15 7.68
N LEU A 246 -3.46 23.31 8.15
CA LEU A 246 -2.90 22.22 7.34
C LEU A 246 -3.96 21.16 6.97
N ARG A 247 -4.92 20.86 7.87
CA ARG A 247 -6.07 19.99 7.57
C ARG A 247 -6.95 20.58 6.47
N LYS A 248 -7.17 21.90 6.49
CA LYS A 248 -7.96 22.62 5.48
C LYS A 248 -7.28 22.53 4.11
N ASP A 249 -5.98 22.81 4.03
CA ASP A 249 -5.21 22.70 2.79
C ASP A 249 -5.23 21.27 2.25
N ARG A 250 -5.05 20.28 3.13
CA ARG A 250 -5.16 18.87 2.74
C ARG A 250 -6.54 18.48 2.22
N SER A 251 -7.61 19.10 2.74
CA SER A 251 -8.97 18.84 2.26
C SER A 251 -9.16 19.25 0.79
N GLU A 252 -8.28 20.09 0.24
CA GLU A 252 -8.27 20.45 -1.18
C GLU A 252 -8.03 19.25 -2.10
N SER A 253 -7.28 18.23 -1.66
CA SER A 253 -7.15 16.95 -2.39
C SER A 253 -8.49 16.20 -2.55
N LYS A 254 -9.53 16.57 -1.80
CA LYS A 254 -10.90 16.06 -1.96
C LYS A 254 -11.79 17.01 -2.75
N SER A 255 -11.24 18.07 -3.35
CA SER A 255 -11.99 19.09 -4.08
C SER A 255 -12.76 18.50 -5.27
N LEU A 256 -12.14 17.61 -6.05
CA LEU A 256 -12.80 16.97 -7.19
C LEU A 256 -13.94 16.04 -6.76
N LYS A 257 -13.71 15.23 -5.72
CA LYS A 257 -14.76 14.36 -5.14
C LYS A 257 -15.94 15.19 -4.65
N ARG A 258 -15.69 16.28 -3.92
CA ARG A 258 -16.74 17.22 -3.46
C ARG A 258 -17.51 17.84 -4.62
N LYS A 259 -16.82 18.28 -5.68
CA LYS A 259 -17.46 18.84 -6.90
C LYS A 259 -18.36 17.80 -7.58
N LEU A 260 -17.91 16.55 -7.71
CA LEU A 260 -18.72 15.47 -8.29
C LEU A 260 -19.96 15.15 -7.45
N GLU A 261 -19.84 15.17 -6.13
CA GLU A 261 -20.96 14.96 -5.21
C GLU A 261 -21.99 16.10 -5.29
N GLN A 262 -21.52 17.37 -5.36
CA GLN A 262 -22.37 18.54 -5.54
C GLN A 262 -23.13 18.52 -6.88
N ASN A 263 -22.45 18.10 -7.95
CA ASN A 263 -23.05 18.02 -9.28
C ASN A 263 -23.95 16.79 -9.48
N GLY A 264 -24.11 15.94 -8.46
CA GLY A 264 -24.95 14.74 -8.52
C GLY A 264 -24.37 13.61 -9.38
N LEU A 265 -23.12 13.73 -9.83
CA LEU A 265 -22.43 12.77 -10.70
C LEU A 265 -21.75 11.63 -9.93
N SER A 266 -21.78 11.67 -8.59
CA SER A 266 -21.29 10.58 -7.74
C SER A 266 -22.03 9.27 -7.98
N ALA A 267 -21.30 8.15 -7.95
CA ALA A 267 -21.83 6.79 -8.14
C ALA A 267 -23.08 6.44 -7.27
N LYS A 268 -23.22 7.03 -6.07
CA LYS A 268 -24.38 6.81 -5.18
C LYS A 268 -25.70 7.35 -5.76
N ARG A 269 -25.68 8.42 -6.58
CA ARG A 269 -26.88 9.02 -7.17
C ARG A 269 -27.20 8.56 -8.60
N ARG A 270 -26.19 8.05 -9.33
CA ARG A 270 -26.41 7.47 -10.68
C ARG A 270 -27.39 6.28 -10.69
N LYS A 271 -27.42 5.47 -9.62
CA LYS A 271 -28.42 4.39 -9.46
C LYS A 271 -29.89 4.86 -9.36
N LEU A 272 -30.14 6.12 -8.98
CA LEU A 272 -31.51 6.67 -8.90
C LEU A 272 -32.02 7.12 -10.27
N PHE A 273 -31.13 7.46 -11.21
CA PHE A 273 -31.49 7.89 -12.57
C PHE A 273 -31.69 6.71 -13.53
N ASP A 274 -31.03 5.58 -13.30
CA ASP A 274 -31.06 4.39 -14.16
C ASP A 274 -32.40 3.61 -14.08
N GLY A 275 -33.35 4.05 -13.25
CA GLY A 275 -34.69 3.48 -13.13
C GLY A 275 -35.67 3.91 -14.24
N ALA A 276 -35.27 4.80 -15.16
CA ALA A 276 -36.19 5.42 -16.11
C ALA A 276 -35.62 5.58 -17.54
N ALA A 277 -35.00 4.55 -18.14
CA ALA A 277 -34.90 4.43 -19.61
C ALA A 277 -34.31 3.08 -20.05
N SER A 278 -35.15 2.05 -20.21
CA SER A 278 -34.86 0.94 -21.13
C SER A 278 -35.81 1.06 -22.32
N THR A 279 -35.51 2.00 -23.21
CA THR A 279 -36.12 2.05 -24.55
C THR A 279 -35.01 2.20 -25.58
N ASN A 280 -34.98 1.27 -26.53
CA ASN A 280 -34.02 1.17 -27.62
C ASN A 280 -33.81 2.51 -28.34
N GLY A 281 -32.56 2.98 -28.37
CA GLY A 281 -32.13 4.18 -29.08
C GLY A 281 -31.27 5.09 -28.22
N ALA A 282 -30.06 4.64 -27.84
CA ALA A 282 -29.11 5.47 -27.11
C ALA A 282 -28.54 6.55 -28.05
N HIS A 283 -29.19 7.71 -28.10
CA HIS A 283 -28.48 8.93 -28.42
C HIS A 283 -27.39 9.11 -27.36
N ASP A 284 -26.14 9.27 -27.80
CA ASP A 284 -25.02 9.77 -27.00
C ASP A 284 -25.38 11.20 -26.55
N GLU A 285 -26.25 11.35 -25.54
CA GLU A 285 -26.35 12.59 -24.81
C GLU A 285 -25.01 12.78 -24.11
N GLU A 286 -24.31 13.83 -24.53
CA GLU A 286 -22.95 14.14 -24.13
C GLU A 286 -22.90 14.30 -22.61
N MET A 287 -22.49 13.24 -21.90
CA MET A 287 -22.35 13.28 -20.45
C MET A 287 -21.41 14.43 -20.10
N ASP A 288 -21.91 15.44 -19.40
CA ASP A 288 -21.04 16.48 -18.85
C ASP A 288 -20.26 15.88 -17.68
N LEU A 289 -18.95 16.06 -17.69
CA LEU A 289 -18.08 15.61 -16.61
C LEU A 289 -18.37 16.35 -15.30
N GLY A 290 -18.94 17.55 -15.38
CA GLY A 290 -19.02 18.46 -14.25
C GLY A 290 -17.64 18.82 -13.67
N ILE A 291 -16.57 18.51 -14.40
CA ILE A 291 -15.18 18.82 -14.10
C ILE A 291 -14.68 19.73 -15.23
N ASP A 292 -14.06 20.85 -14.86
CA ASP A 292 -13.47 21.79 -15.80
C ASP A 292 -12.46 21.06 -16.72
N PRO A 293 -12.59 21.16 -18.06
CA PRO A 293 -11.60 20.60 -18.99
C PRO A 293 -10.17 21.06 -18.73
N ASN A 294 -9.96 22.25 -18.17
CA ASN A 294 -8.63 22.77 -17.84
C ASN A 294 -8.08 22.26 -16.51
N GLN A 295 -8.88 21.55 -15.71
CA GLN A 295 -8.43 20.97 -14.46
C GLN A 295 -7.30 19.98 -14.73
N VAL A 296 -6.17 20.20 -14.08
CA VAL A 296 -5.04 19.26 -14.09
C VAL A 296 -5.29 18.18 -13.04
N VAL A 297 -5.13 16.93 -13.45
CA VAL A 297 -5.26 15.75 -12.60
C VAL A 297 -3.97 14.95 -12.56
N CYS A 298 -3.73 14.30 -11.44
CA CYS A 298 -2.60 13.40 -11.20
C CYS A 298 -3.05 12.20 -10.35
N ILE A 299 -2.13 11.27 -10.10
CA ILE A 299 -2.41 10.07 -9.32
C ILE A 299 -2.25 10.35 -7.84
N ASN A 300 -3.24 9.94 -7.06
CA ASN A 300 -3.16 9.97 -5.62
C ASN A 300 -2.42 8.73 -5.10
N TYR A 301 -1.11 8.84 -4.91
CA TYR A 301 -0.33 7.74 -4.38
C TYR A 301 -0.70 7.38 -2.93
N GLU A 302 -1.08 8.33 -2.08
CA GLU A 302 -1.49 8.03 -0.70
C GLU A 302 -2.70 7.09 -0.68
N LYS A 303 -3.70 7.38 -1.52
CA LYS A 303 -4.88 6.51 -1.65
C LYS A 303 -4.52 5.15 -2.24
N CYS A 304 -3.63 5.13 -3.25
CA CYS A 304 -3.14 3.87 -3.79
C CYS A 304 -2.47 3.01 -2.72
N LEU A 305 -1.71 3.62 -1.80
CA LEU A 305 -1.07 2.90 -0.70
C LEU A 305 -2.07 2.33 0.30
N VAL A 306 -3.18 3.04 0.56
CA VAL A 306 -4.27 2.52 1.41
C VAL A 306 -4.85 1.22 0.84
N GLU A 307 -5.09 1.18 -0.48
CA GLU A 307 -5.62 -0.03 -1.12
C GLU A 307 -4.57 -1.15 -1.22
N LEU A 308 -3.29 -0.82 -1.45
CA LEU A 308 -2.20 -1.81 -1.39
C LEU A 308 -2.02 -2.39 0.03
N ARG A 309 -2.12 -1.55 1.07
CA ARG A 309 -2.12 -2.00 2.47
C ARG A 309 -3.26 -2.97 2.73
N ASN A 310 -4.47 -2.67 2.25
CA ASN A 310 -5.61 -3.56 2.39
C ASN A 310 -5.36 -4.92 1.73
N ARG A 311 -4.75 -4.94 0.53
CA ARG A 311 -4.35 -6.19 -0.15
C ARG A 311 -3.37 -7.00 0.69
N ARG A 312 -2.39 -6.34 1.33
CA ARG A 312 -1.45 -7.01 2.25
C ARG A 312 -2.14 -7.54 3.51
N LEU A 313 -3.07 -6.77 4.10
CA LEU A 313 -3.85 -7.21 5.26
C LEU A 313 -4.78 -8.38 4.93
N MET A 314 -5.37 -8.42 3.74
CA MET A 314 -6.13 -9.57 3.25
C MET A 314 -5.24 -10.81 3.14
N GLN A 315 -4.04 -10.70 2.56
CA GLN A 315 -3.08 -11.81 2.51
C GLN A 315 -2.72 -12.30 3.92
N PHE A 316 -2.45 -11.37 4.85
CA PHE A 316 -2.12 -11.71 6.22
C PHE A 316 -3.27 -12.46 6.93
N SER A 317 -4.51 -12.04 6.71
CA SER A 317 -5.68 -12.77 7.23
C SER A 317 -5.89 -14.12 6.55
N ALA A 318 -5.53 -14.27 5.27
CA ALA A 318 -5.66 -15.52 4.53
C ALA A 318 -4.67 -16.57 5.02
N ASP A 319 -3.45 -16.15 5.37
CA ASP A 319 -2.41 -17.03 5.91
C ASP A 319 -2.81 -17.61 7.29
N ILE A 320 -3.64 -16.88 8.05
CA ILE A 320 -4.06 -17.27 9.41
C ILE A 320 -5.41 -18.00 9.41
N PHE A 321 -6.42 -17.48 8.70
CA PHE A 321 -7.81 -17.95 8.79
C PHE A 321 -8.35 -18.56 7.49
N GLY A 322 -7.54 -18.60 6.43
CA GLY A 322 -7.96 -19.07 5.12
C GLY A 322 -8.68 -18.02 4.27
N THR A 323 -8.96 -18.41 3.03
CA THR A 323 -9.41 -17.50 1.96
C THR A 323 -10.80 -16.93 2.21
N THR A 324 -11.78 -17.73 2.65
CA THR A 324 -13.16 -17.27 2.87
C THR A 324 -13.22 -16.14 3.90
N THR A 325 -12.59 -16.32 5.05
CA THR A 325 -12.52 -15.31 6.12
C THR A 325 -11.78 -14.06 5.64
N SER A 326 -10.72 -14.21 4.85
CA SER A 326 -10.01 -13.10 4.22
C SER A 326 -10.89 -12.28 3.26
N TRP A 327 -11.76 -12.92 2.47
CA TRP A 327 -12.72 -12.21 1.60
C TRP A 327 -13.77 -11.41 2.38
N VAL A 328 -14.25 -11.96 3.52
CA VAL A 328 -15.12 -11.24 4.45
C VAL A 328 -14.40 -10.01 4.99
N TYR A 329 -13.16 -10.19 5.46
CA TYR A 329 -12.32 -9.10 5.94
C TYR A 329 -12.05 -8.04 4.88
N GLY A 330 -11.76 -8.45 3.64
CA GLY A 330 -11.58 -7.56 2.50
C GLY A 330 -12.82 -6.71 2.19
N SER A 331 -14.02 -7.27 2.39
CA SER A 331 -15.28 -6.53 2.22
C SER A 331 -15.47 -5.46 3.29
N LEU A 332 -15.12 -5.77 4.54
CA LEU A 332 -15.06 -4.80 5.63
C LEU A 332 -14.04 -3.69 5.35
N LEU A 333 -12.82 -4.04 4.95
CA LEU A 333 -11.76 -3.07 4.61
C LEU A 333 -12.20 -2.11 3.50
N LYS A 334 -12.82 -2.63 2.43
CA LYS A 334 -13.34 -1.82 1.30
C LYS A 334 -14.42 -0.82 1.74
N LEU A 335 -15.19 -1.15 2.78
CA LEU A 335 -16.18 -0.24 3.34
C LEU A 335 -15.53 0.85 4.20
N LEU A 336 -14.56 0.47 5.04
CA LEU A 336 -13.80 1.40 5.87
C LEU A 336 -12.98 2.39 5.04
N THR A 337 -12.37 1.97 3.94
CA THR A 337 -11.49 2.85 3.16
C THR A 337 -12.20 3.92 2.35
N LYS A 338 -13.52 3.98 2.35
CA LYS A 338 -14.25 5.11 1.74
C LYS A 338 -13.93 6.45 2.41
N GLU A 339 -13.64 6.42 3.71
CA GLU A 339 -13.33 7.61 4.52
C GLU A 339 -11.82 7.74 4.83
N ILE A 340 -11.02 6.69 4.59
CA ILE A 340 -9.58 6.67 4.88
C ILE A 340 -8.79 7.00 3.62
N SER A 341 -8.10 8.14 3.62
CA SER A 341 -7.31 8.60 2.46
C SER A 341 -5.81 8.32 2.57
N ARG A 342 -5.28 8.01 3.77
CA ARG A 342 -3.86 7.74 4.03
C ARG A 342 -3.66 6.56 4.99
N CYS A 343 -2.47 5.93 4.92
CA CYS A 343 -2.14 4.81 5.80
C CYS A 343 -1.73 5.26 7.21
N ARG A 344 -1.08 6.41 7.34
CA ARG A 344 -0.48 6.90 8.58
C ARG A 344 -0.99 8.28 8.94
N ASP A 345 -1.15 8.50 10.23
CA ASP A 345 -1.40 9.82 10.78
C ASP A 345 -0.11 10.64 10.77
N ASP A 346 -0.27 11.92 10.50
CA ASP A 346 0.77 12.93 10.57
C ASP A 346 0.71 13.59 11.95
N PRO A 347 1.84 13.62 12.71
CA PRO A 347 1.84 14.11 14.08
C PRO A 347 1.52 15.60 14.21
N ILE A 348 1.67 16.39 13.14
CA ILE A 348 1.37 17.81 13.11
C ILE A 348 -0.06 18.03 12.62
N ILE A 349 -0.44 17.45 11.48
CA ILE A 349 -1.77 17.67 10.87
C ILE A 349 -2.87 17.05 11.73
N ASP A 350 -2.62 15.90 12.35
CA ASP A 350 -3.61 15.15 13.13
C ASP A 350 -3.50 15.36 14.64
N HIS A 351 -2.82 16.42 15.03
CA HIS A 351 -2.88 16.94 16.38
C HIS A 351 -4.26 17.52 16.64
N TYR A 352 -4.86 17.21 17.80
CA TYR A 352 -6.09 17.85 18.30
C TYR A 352 -5.84 18.21 19.76
N GLU A 353 -6.09 19.45 20.15
CA GLU A 353 -5.98 19.86 21.56
C GLU A 353 -7.05 19.17 22.43
N LYS A 354 -8.28 19.03 21.90
CA LYS A 354 -9.39 18.35 22.58
C LYS A 354 -9.73 17.04 21.88
N ASP A 355 -9.79 15.95 22.65
CA ASP A 355 -10.16 14.63 22.11
C ASP A 355 -11.57 14.60 21.48
N GLU A 356 -12.48 15.47 21.92
CA GLU A 356 -13.84 15.61 21.35
C GLU A 356 -13.85 16.10 19.89
N GLU A 357 -12.80 16.81 19.47
CA GLU A 357 -12.67 17.35 18.11
C GLU A 357 -12.08 16.30 17.16
N ARG A 358 -11.52 15.21 17.69
CA ARG A 358 -10.98 14.13 16.88
C ARG A 358 -12.13 13.39 16.17
N PRO A 359 -12.01 13.10 14.86
CA PRO A 359 -13.00 12.32 14.14
C PRO A 359 -13.26 10.97 14.81
N ALA A 360 -14.54 10.62 14.99
CA ALA A 360 -14.93 9.31 15.49
C ALA A 360 -14.41 8.20 14.55
N PRO A 361 -14.03 7.03 15.10
CA PRO A 361 -13.60 5.91 14.28
C PRO A 361 -14.74 5.46 13.36
N VAL A 362 -14.40 5.09 12.14
CA VAL A 362 -15.38 4.57 11.17
C VAL A 362 -15.84 3.18 11.64
N VAL A 363 -17.14 3.02 11.80
CA VAL A 363 -17.79 1.77 12.20
C VAL A 363 -18.66 1.27 11.04
N ILE A 364 -18.57 -0.02 10.76
CA ILE A 364 -19.31 -0.69 9.69
C ILE A 364 -20.22 -1.75 10.30
N THR A 365 -21.47 -1.79 9.83
CA THR A 365 -22.45 -2.76 10.33
C THR A 365 -22.37 -4.11 9.60
N THR A 366 -22.76 -5.20 10.26
CA THR A 366 -22.90 -6.53 9.63
C THR A 366 -23.75 -6.48 8.35
N ALA A 367 -24.82 -5.68 8.34
CA ALA A 367 -25.71 -5.52 7.20
C ALA A 367 -25.01 -4.89 5.99
N GLN A 368 -24.23 -3.83 6.21
CA GLN A 368 -23.46 -3.18 5.14
C GLN A 368 -22.45 -4.14 4.51
N ILE A 369 -21.78 -4.97 5.33
CA ILE A 369 -20.84 -5.98 4.82
C ILE A 369 -21.58 -6.99 3.96
N LEU A 370 -22.72 -7.49 4.44
CA LEU A 370 -23.54 -8.47 3.74
C LEU A 370 -23.99 -7.96 2.36
N ASP A 371 -24.40 -6.69 2.26
CA ASP A 371 -24.83 -6.05 1.00
C ASP A 371 -23.69 -5.93 -0.03
N THR A 372 -22.44 -5.82 0.43
CA THR A 372 -21.27 -5.74 -0.46
C THR A 372 -20.68 -7.08 -0.86
N LEU A 373 -21.00 -8.14 -0.11
CA LEU A 373 -20.38 -9.45 -0.27
C LEU A 373 -20.92 -10.14 -1.52
N LYS A 374 -20.03 -10.77 -2.30
CA LYS A 374 -20.45 -11.54 -3.49
C LYS A 374 -21.39 -12.68 -3.07
N THR A 375 -22.56 -12.76 -3.70
CA THR A 375 -23.54 -13.83 -3.45
C THR A 375 -23.00 -15.22 -3.76
N SER A 376 -22.04 -15.32 -4.67
CA SER A 376 -21.34 -16.55 -5.03
C SER A 376 -20.36 -17.07 -3.97
N LEU A 377 -20.03 -16.27 -2.95
CA LEU A 377 -19.14 -16.69 -1.87
C LEU A 377 -19.90 -17.60 -0.91
N ASP A 378 -19.36 -18.80 -0.67
CA ASP A 378 -19.85 -19.75 0.32
C ASP A 378 -19.25 -19.45 1.69
N LEU A 379 -20.08 -18.96 2.62
CA LEU A 379 -19.70 -18.61 3.98
C LEU A 379 -19.76 -19.79 4.96
N SER A 380 -20.21 -20.96 4.50
CA SER A 380 -20.07 -22.17 5.32
C SER A 380 -18.63 -22.71 5.30
N SER A 381 -17.85 -22.33 4.30
CA SER A 381 -16.46 -22.76 4.11
C SER A 381 -15.50 -22.03 5.06
N GLY A 382 -14.67 -22.78 5.78
CA GLY A 382 -13.66 -22.24 6.70
C GLY A 382 -14.17 -22.03 8.14
N LEU A 383 -15.44 -22.30 8.42
CA LEU A 383 -15.98 -22.33 9.77
C LEU A 383 -15.92 -23.75 10.35
N GLY A 384 -15.34 -23.89 11.55
CA GLY A 384 -15.33 -25.15 12.27
C GLY A 384 -16.72 -25.51 12.80
N LYS A 385 -17.12 -26.78 12.67
CA LYS A 385 -18.33 -27.30 13.33
C LYS A 385 -17.98 -27.64 14.79
N VAL A 386 -18.47 -26.84 15.72
CA VAL A 386 -18.28 -27.03 17.17
C VAL A 386 -19.66 -27.14 17.82
N GLU A 387 -19.82 -28.08 18.76
CA GLU A 387 -21.08 -28.22 19.50
C GLU A 387 -21.34 -26.98 20.36
N ALA A 388 -22.59 -26.49 20.40
CA ALA A 388 -22.93 -25.25 21.11
C ALA A 388 -22.50 -25.23 22.59
N ARG A 389 -22.45 -26.40 23.25
CA ARG A 389 -22.00 -26.53 24.65
C ARG A 389 -20.51 -26.21 24.87
N GLN A 390 -19.70 -26.23 23.81
CA GLN A 390 -18.26 -25.93 23.86
C GLN A 390 -17.97 -24.46 23.56
N ILE A 391 -18.99 -23.66 23.23
CA ILE A 391 -18.85 -22.24 22.87
C ILE A 391 -19.37 -21.40 24.02
N SER A 392 -18.52 -20.57 24.61
CA SER A 392 -18.96 -19.54 25.54
C SER A 392 -19.43 -18.32 24.75
N ALA A 393 -20.75 -18.17 24.57
CA ALA A 393 -21.33 -17.04 23.84
C ALA A 393 -20.94 -15.68 24.45
N ALA A 394 -20.86 -15.60 25.78
CA ALA A 394 -20.47 -14.36 26.48
C ALA A 394 -19.00 -13.97 26.22
N ALA A 395 -18.11 -14.95 26.03
CA ALA A 395 -16.71 -14.68 25.69
C ALA A 395 -16.55 -14.37 24.20
N ALA A 396 -17.20 -15.15 23.34
CA ALA A 396 -17.10 -15.00 21.89
C ALA A 396 -17.68 -13.67 21.40
N GLU A 397 -18.82 -13.23 21.95
CA GLU A 397 -19.47 -11.97 21.58
C GLU A 397 -19.05 -10.79 22.45
N LYS A 398 -17.90 -10.86 23.12
CA LYS A 398 -17.41 -9.77 23.97
C LYS A 398 -17.27 -8.49 23.14
N ILE A 399 -17.94 -7.43 23.58
CA ILE A 399 -17.88 -6.11 22.95
C ILE A 399 -16.71 -5.32 23.53
N THR A 400 -15.93 -4.69 22.65
CA THR A 400 -14.81 -3.82 22.97
C THR A 400 -15.03 -2.47 22.28
N GLU A 401 -15.76 -1.58 22.97
CA GLU A 401 -16.20 -0.28 22.44
C GLU A 401 -15.04 0.68 22.15
N LEU A 402 -14.00 0.63 22.97
CA LEU A 402 -12.83 1.50 22.88
C LEU A 402 -11.63 0.80 22.22
N PRO A 403 -10.77 1.53 21.49
CA PRO A 403 -9.55 0.97 20.94
C PRO A 403 -8.60 0.51 22.05
N PRO A 404 -7.69 -0.45 21.78
CA PRO A 404 -6.71 -0.89 22.76
C PRO A 404 -5.82 0.27 23.20
N ARG A 405 -5.70 0.48 24.53
CA ARG A 405 -4.87 1.54 25.11
C ARG A 405 -3.41 1.38 24.62
N LYS A 406 -2.75 2.49 24.29
CA LYS A 406 -1.30 2.50 24.02
C LYS A 406 -0.60 1.98 25.27
N ARG A 407 0.10 0.84 25.18
CA ARG A 407 1.04 0.42 26.23
C ARG A 407 2.17 1.44 26.22
N PHE A 408 2.15 2.40 27.14
CA PHE A 408 3.32 3.21 27.41
C PHE A 408 4.35 2.26 28.02
N PHE A 409 5.42 1.98 27.28
CA PHE A 409 6.67 1.61 27.93
C PHE A 409 7.15 2.89 28.59
N ILE A 410 7.17 2.93 29.92
CA ILE A 410 7.89 3.98 30.63
C ILE A 410 9.35 3.81 30.22
N ASP A 411 9.81 4.72 29.37
CA ASP A 411 11.24 4.88 29.14
C ASP A 411 11.81 5.45 30.44
N ILE A 412 12.52 4.64 31.22
CA ILE A 412 13.25 5.10 32.40
C ILE A 412 14.51 5.81 31.90
N GLN A 413 14.30 6.91 31.18
CA GLN A 413 15.26 7.95 30.85
C GLN A 413 14.53 9.29 31.00
N ALA A 414 13.85 9.49 32.12
CA ALA A 414 13.57 10.83 32.58
C ALA A 414 14.89 11.44 33.04
N GLU A 415 15.36 12.44 32.28
CA GLU A 415 16.43 13.33 32.69
C GLU A 415 16.12 13.86 34.10
N VAL A 416 17.07 13.66 35.01
CA VAL A 416 17.01 14.20 36.37
C VAL A 416 17.27 15.70 36.27
N GLU A 417 16.27 16.47 35.89
CA GLU A 417 16.22 17.89 36.25
C GLU A 417 15.41 18.03 37.53
N GLY A 418 16.14 18.28 38.61
CA GLY A 418 15.56 18.51 39.92
C GLY A 418 14.71 19.77 39.91
N ASN A 419 13.42 19.59 40.21
CA ASN A 419 12.66 20.56 40.98
C ASN A 419 11.57 19.82 41.74
N ALA A 420 11.78 19.69 43.05
CA ALA A 420 10.77 19.30 43.99
C ALA A 420 9.70 20.41 44.06
N SER A 421 8.46 20.07 43.75
CA SER A 421 7.29 20.84 44.18
C SER A 421 6.34 19.88 44.87
N SER A 422 5.98 20.26 46.09
CA SER A 422 5.19 19.54 47.07
C SER A 422 3.69 19.49 46.74
N ASP A 423 3.07 18.43 47.26
CA ASP A 423 1.67 18.25 47.62
C ASP A 423 0.63 18.27 46.49
N GLU A 424 0.04 17.10 46.22
CA GLU A 424 -1.37 16.83 46.54
C GLU A 424 -1.71 15.33 46.31
N ASP A 425 -2.14 14.70 47.40
CA ASP A 425 -3.01 13.54 47.60
C ASP A 425 -2.69 12.16 46.98
N GLU A 426 -2.41 11.23 47.90
CA GLU A 426 -2.18 9.80 47.74
C GLU A 426 -3.50 9.05 47.50
N ASP A 427 -3.69 8.53 46.28
CA ASP A 427 -4.46 7.31 46.04
C ASP A 427 -3.46 6.22 45.61
N GLU A 428 -2.95 5.46 46.58
CA GLU A 428 -2.13 4.26 46.34
C GLU A 428 -3.01 3.13 45.75
N GLU A 429 -3.16 3.09 44.42
CA GLU A 429 -3.41 1.82 43.72
C GLU A 429 -2.08 1.19 43.31
N ASP A 430 -1.75 0.10 44.00
CA ASP A 430 -0.56 -0.73 43.84
C ASP A 430 -0.49 -1.34 42.41
N VAL A 431 0.13 -0.60 41.47
CA VAL A 431 0.37 -1.07 40.10
C VAL A 431 1.57 -2.03 40.09
N THR A 432 1.36 -3.21 40.67
CA THR A 432 2.16 -4.38 40.31
C THR A 432 1.90 -4.70 38.85
N ALA A 433 2.97 -4.76 38.07
CA ALA A 433 2.94 -5.14 36.66
C ALA A 433 2.37 -6.56 36.51
N VAL A 434 1.05 -6.66 36.32
CA VAL A 434 0.40 -7.90 35.90
C VAL A 434 0.72 -8.08 34.41
N LEU A 435 1.87 -8.72 34.18
CA LEU A 435 2.05 -9.53 32.99
C LEU A 435 0.88 -10.51 32.95
N ASP A 436 -0.03 -10.34 31.99
CA ASP A 436 -1.01 -11.37 31.59
C ASP A 436 -0.23 -12.59 31.08
N LEU A 437 0.24 -13.39 32.03
CA LEU A 437 0.77 -14.74 31.91
C LEU A 437 -0.21 -15.68 32.63
N ASP A 438 -1.49 -15.63 32.24
CA ASP A 438 -2.47 -16.64 32.64
C ASP A 438 -3.31 -17.11 31.43
N TYR A 439 -2.61 -17.60 30.40
CA TYR A 439 -3.16 -18.67 29.59
C TYR A 439 -2.66 -20.00 30.15
N LYS A 440 -3.43 -20.60 31.06
CA LYS A 440 -3.23 -22.00 31.47
C LYS A 440 -3.74 -22.89 30.34
N PRO A 441 -2.88 -23.68 29.66
CA PRO A 441 -3.39 -24.72 28.78
C PRO A 441 -4.19 -25.72 29.65
N ALA A 442 -5.40 -26.06 29.21
CA ALA A 442 -6.19 -27.09 29.86
C ALA A 442 -5.37 -28.39 29.93
N THR A 443 -5.05 -28.80 31.15
CA THR A 443 -4.54 -30.14 31.44
C THR A 443 -5.64 -31.13 31.09
N THR A 444 -5.55 -31.75 29.92
CA THR A 444 -6.34 -32.93 29.61
C THR A 444 -5.82 -34.05 30.51
N ASN A 445 -6.52 -34.31 31.61
CA ASN A 445 -6.39 -35.55 32.36
C ASN A 445 -6.72 -36.69 31.39
N GLY A 446 -5.68 -37.36 30.90
CA GLY A 446 -5.79 -38.64 30.23
C GLY A 446 -6.30 -39.67 31.24
N VAL A 447 -7.60 -39.96 31.18
CA VAL A 447 -8.14 -41.20 31.72
C VAL A 447 -8.41 -42.10 30.52
N ASN A 448 -7.54 -43.10 30.39
CA ASN A 448 -7.76 -44.29 29.58
C ASN A 448 -9.10 -44.92 29.98
N GLY A 449 -10.05 -44.97 29.04
CA GLY A 449 -11.30 -45.71 29.16
C GLY A 449 -11.45 -46.64 27.96
N VAL A 450 -10.78 -47.78 28.05
CA VAL A 450 -10.86 -48.91 27.11
C VAL A 450 -12.30 -49.44 27.04
N ASN A 451 -12.74 -49.78 25.84
CA ASN A 451 -13.97 -50.51 25.53
C ASN A 451 -14.22 -51.71 26.47
N GLY A 452 -15.48 -51.90 26.87
CA GLY A 452 -15.91 -53.10 27.59
C GLY A 452 -17.40 -53.14 27.86
N THR A 453 -18.17 -53.60 26.87
CA THR A 453 -19.34 -54.50 26.97
C THR A 453 -20.18 -54.50 28.26
N HIS A 454 -21.48 -54.21 28.14
CA HIS A 454 -22.58 -55.13 28.52
C HIS A 454 -23.95 -54.44 28.32
N ALA A 455 -24.60 -54.73 27.19
CA ALA A 455 -26.06 -54.58 27.07
C ALA A 455 -26.65 -55.99 27.01
N THR A 456 -27.57 -56.26 27.92
CA THR A 456 -28.20 -57.55 28.17
C THR A 456 -29.23 -57.89 27.10
N ASN A 457 -29.30 -59.19 26.79
CA ASN A 457 -30.25 -59.82 25.89
C ASN A 457 -31.71 -59.58 26.28
N GLY A 458 -32.54 -59.25 25.30
CA GLY A 458 -33.99 -59.46 25.29
C GLY A 458 -34.40 -59.96 23.90
N ILE A 459 -34.70 -61.27 23.81
CA ILE A 459 -35.14 -61.97 22.60
C ILE A 459 -36.68 -62.02 22.57
N ASN A 460 -37.27 -61.77 21.39
CA ASN A 460 -38.52 -62.29 20.78
C ASN A 460 -39.09 -61.19 19.86
N GLY A 461 -39.44 -61.35 18.58
CA GLY A 461 -39.42 -62.44 17.62
C GLY A 461 -40.17 -62.01 16.34
N VAL A 462 -39.61 -62.39 15.17
CA VAL A 462 -40.29 -62.84 13.93
C VAL A 462 -41.10 -61.87 13.02
N ASN A 463 -40.62 -61.87 11.76
CA ASN A 463 -41.26 -61.64 10.44
C ASN A 463 -41.57 -60.23 9.89
N GLY A 464 -40.62 -59.75 9.06
CA GLY A 464 -40.80 -59.70 7.59
C GLY A 464 -41.76 -58.68 6.99
N THR A 465 -41.21 -57.59 6.41
CA THR A 465 -41.50 -57.13 5.04
C THR A 465 -40.66 -55.89 4.70
N SER A 466 -40.09 -55.91 3.50
CA SER A 466 -39.26 -54.86 2.91
C SER A 466 -40.00 -53.51 2.87
N SER A 467 -39.64 -52.61 3.77
CA SER A 467 -40.11 -51.23 3.77
C SER A 467 -38.92 -50.30 3.59
N LYS A 468 -38.90 -49.68 2.41
CA LYS A 468 -38.05 -48.58 1.96
C LYS A 468 -37.77 -47.60 3.10
N VAL A 469 -36.58 -47.68 3.71
CA VAL A 469 -36.12 -46.69 4.69
C VAL A 469 -35.86 -45.40 3.92
N LYS A 470 -36.80 -44.46 3.99
CA LYS A 470 -36.50 -43.05 3.80
C LYS A 470 -35.39 -42.74 4.81
N LEU A 471 -34.19 -42.46 4.31
CA LEU A 471 -33.22 -41.69 5.08
C LEU A 471 -33.93 -40.36 5.36
N GLU A 472 -34.44 -40.18 6.57
CA GLU A 472 -34.70 -38.85 7.08
C GLU A 472 -33.32 -38.18 7.14
N ASP A 473 -33.00 -37.47 6.07
CA ASP A 473 -32.05 -36.37 6.13
C ASP A 473 -32.59 -35.45 7.22
N SER A 474 -32.07 -35.62 8.43
CA SER A 474 -32.29 -34.73 9.55
C SER A 474 -31.79 -33.38 9.10
N GLY A 475 -32.69 -32.58 8.51
CA GLY A 475 -32.37 -31.34 7.86
C GLY A 475 -31.54 -30.48 8.79
N GLU A 476 -30.23 -30.42 8.55
CA GLU A 476 -29.36 -29.41 9.14
C GLU A 476 -30.04 -28.08 8.81
N ARG A 477 -30.56 -27.38 9.83
CA ARG A 477 -31.06 -26.02 9.67
C ARG A 477 -29.91 -25.23 9.05
N ARG A 478 -30.00 -24.93 7.75
CA ARG A 478 -29.00 -24.12 7.06
C ARG A 478 -28.86 -22.83 7.85
N VAL A 479 -27.70 -22.67 8.48
CA VAL A 479 -27.38 -21.48 9.28
C VAL A 479 -27.54 -20.27 8.35
N ASP A 480 -28.25 -19.25 8.83
CA ASP A 480 -28.51 -18.05 8.04
C ASP A 480 -27.19 -17.41 7.58
N ARG A 481 -27.17 -16.88 6.34
CA ARG A 481 -25.96 -16.31 5.73
C ARG A 481 -25.39 -15.17 6.57
N ARG A 482 -26.27 -14.37 7.20
CA ARG A 482 -25.88 -13.32 8.14
C ARG A 482 -25.18 -13.89 9.37
N THR A 483 -25.66 -15.01 9.90
CA THR A 483 -25.05 -15.70 11.04
C THR A 483 -23.67 -16.26 10.67
N GLN A 484 -23.53 -16.87 9.49
CA GLN A 484 -22.22 -17.34 8.99
C GLN A 484 -21.23 -16.18 8.81
N LEU A 485 -21.68 -15.06 8.24
CA LEU A 485 -20.88 -13.83 8.14
C LEU A 485 -20.40 -13.35 9.52
N ARG A 486 -21.32 -13.28 10.49
CA ARG A 486 -21.01 -12.88 11.86
C ARG A 486 -19.97 -13.80 12.50
N GLN A 487 -20.06 -15.11 12.27
CA GLN A 487 -19.07 -16.08 12.78
C GLN A 487 -17.66 -15.81 12.23
N HIS A 488 -17.51 -15.47 10.94
CA HIS A 488 -16.21 -15.07 10.40
C HIS A 488 -15.67 -13.78 11.03
N LEU A 489 -16.54 -12.79 11.30
CA LEU A 489 -16.15 -11.54 11.94
C LEU A 489 -15.72 -11.74 13.41
N LEU A 490 -16.44 -12.59 14.15
CA LEU A 490 -16.07 -12.97 15.51
C LEU A 490 -14.70 -13.68 15.54
N LEU A 491 -14.46 -14.62 14.61
CA LEU A 491 -13.16 -15.29 14.47
C LEU A 491 -12.01 -14.29 14.24
N LEU A 492 -12.23 -13.28 13.40
CA LEU A 492 -11.25 -12.21 13.19
C LEU A 492 -11.04 -11.35 14.45
N SER A 493 -12.08 -11.16 15.25
CA SER A 493 -12.01 -10.37 16.48
C SER A 493 -11.27 -11.05 17.64
N GLU A 494 -11.30 -12.38 17.69
CA GLU A 494 -10.56 -13.17 18.68
C GLU A 494 -9.06 -13.30 18.35
N SER A 495 -8.63 -12.82 17.19
CA SER A 495 -7.23 -12.90 16.75
C SER A 495 -6.28 -12.12 17.67
N THR A 496 -5.09 -12.69 17.94
CA THR A 496 -4.06 -11.99 18.72
C THR A 496 -3.46 -10.80 17.97
N GLN A 497 -3.59 -10.78 16.64
CA GLN A 497 -3.14 -9.70 15.76
C GLN A 497 -4.10 -8.50 15.77
N GLY A 498 -5.35 -8.68 16.18
CA GLY A 498 -6.35 -7.62 16.23
C GLY A 498 -6.87 -7.21 14.84
N PHE A 499 -7.24 -8.18 13.99
CA PHE A 499 -7.74 -7.90 12.65
C PHE A 499 -9.02 -7.06 12.64
N VAL A 500 -9.94 -7.34 13.57
CA VAL A 500 -11.23 -6.66 13.67
C VAL A 500 -11.54 -6.40 15.14
N ARG A 501 -12.15 -5.26 15.45
CA ARG A 501 -12.72 -4.97 16.76
C ARG A 501 -14.24 -5.02 16.68
N HIS A 502 -14.84 -5.81 17.56
CA HIS A 502 -16.28 -5.90 17.77
C HIS A 502 -16.69 -4.75 18.71
N CYS A 503 -17.10 -3.62 18.15
CA CYS A 503 -17.34 -2.39 18.91
C CYS A 503 -18.79 -2.18 19.34
N GLY A 504 -19.71 -3.02 18.85
CA GLY A 504 -21.11 -3.08 19.27
C GLY A 504 -21.76 -4.33 18.71
N VAL A 505 -23.04 -4.57 19.02
CA VAL A 505 -23.71 -5.84 18.69
C VAL A 505 -23.54 -6.22 17.23
N ASP A 506 -23.71 -5.30 16.29
CA ASP A 506 -23.52 -5.56 14.85
C ASP A 506 -22.46 -4.64 14.23
N ASP A 507 -21.61 -4.06 15.07
CA ASP A 507 -20.71 -2.96 14.72
C ASP A 507 -19.25 -3.41 14.76
N TRP A 508 -18.56 -3.16 13.65
CA TRP A 508 -17.21 -3.64 13.41
C TRP A 508 -16.30 -2.52 12.94
N THR A 509 -15.06 -2.51 13.41
CA THR A 509 -14.03 -1.58 12.97
C THR A 509 -12.65 -2.24 12.97
N VAL A 510 -11.63 -1.55 12.45
CA VAL A 510 -10.25 -2.05 12.38
C VAL A 510 -9.33 -1.01 13.01
N ASP A 511 -8.62 -1.42 14.05
CA ASP A 511 -7.60 -0.59 14.68
C ASP A 511 -6.27 -0.76 13.90
N PHE A 512 -6.08 0.03 12.84
CA PHE A 512 -4.95 -0.13 11.92
C PHE A 512 -3.58 0.00 12.60
N VAL A 513 -3.40 0.91 13.55
CA VAL A 513 -2.10 1.14 14.22
C VAL A 513 -1.56 -0.12 14.92
N PRO A 514 -2.29 -0.76 15.86
CA PRO A 514 -1.83 -2.01 16.49
C PRO A 514 -1.73 -3.17 15.49
N LEU A 515 -2.67 -3.29 14.54
CA LEU A 515 -2.64 -4.35 13.53
C LEU A 515 -1.40 -4.25 12.63
N MET A 516 -1.05 -3.03 12.19
CA MET A 516 0.13 -2.78 11.39
C MET A 516 1.43 -3.00 12.17
N ARG A 517 1.42 -2.77 13.49
CA ARG A 517 2.55 -3.15 14.36
C ARG A 517 2.72 -4.67 14.41
N ALA A 518 1.61 -5.42 14.54
CA ALA A 518 1.64 -6.88 14.51
C ALA A 518 2.14 -7.43 13.17
N LEU A 519 1.66 -6.87 12.05
CA LEU A 519 2.13 -7.25 10.72
C LEU A 519 3.62 -6.95 10.53
N ARG A 520 4.08 -5.74 10.89
CA ARG A 520 5.52 -5.39 10.83
C ARG A 520 6.37 -6.34 11.64
N GLN A 521 5.92 -6.72 12.84
CA GLN A 521 6.62 -7.68 13.67
C GLN A 521 6.68 -9.07 13.02
N ALA A 522 5.60 -9.53 12.38
CA ALA A 522 5.58 -10.80 11.66
C ALA A 522 6.56 -10.80 10.47
N GLU A 523 6.65 -9.69 9.72
CA GLU A 523 7.61 -9.55 8.62
C GLU A 523 9.06 -9.53 9.12
N LEU A 524 9.34 -8.79 10.19
CA LEU A 524 10.68 -8.78 10.79
C LEU A 524 11.07 -10.17 11.31
N ASP A 525 10.15 -10.88 11.96
CA ASP A 525 10.37 -12.24 12.41
C ASP A 525 10.70 -13.19 11.25
N SER A 526 9.96 -13.07 10.14
CA SER A 526 10.19 -13.82 8.90
C SER A 526 11.55 -13.50 8.26
N ALA A 527 11.91 -12.21 8.20
CA ALA A 527 13.20 -11.77 7.69
C ALA A 527 14.36 -12.31 8.54
N ILE A 528 14.25 -12.27 9.87
CA ILE A 528 15.25 -12.80 10.80
C ILE A 528 15.31 -14.33 10.70
N GLU A 529 14.19 -15.03 10.61
CA GLU A 529 14.19 -16.50 10.45
C GLU A 529 14.83 -16.91 9.13
N SER A 530 14.59 -16.19 8.03
CA SER A 530 15.18 -16.51 6.73
C SER A 530 16.69 -16.27 6.67
N THR A 531 17.21 -15.34 7.48
CA THR A 531 18.62 -14.93 7.47
C THR A 531 19.45 -15.60 8.56
N ALA A 532 18.94 -15.60 9.80
CA ALA A 532 19.58 -16.18 10.98
C ALA A 532 18.96 -17.53 11.39
N GLY A 533 17.98 -18.07 10.68
CA GLY A 533 17.40 -19.38 10.98
C GLY A 533 16.54 -19.41 12.25
N ARG A 534 16.01 -20.59 12.56
CA ARG A 534 15.08 -20.83 13.68
C ARG A 534 15.67 -20.53 15.05
N GLU A 535 16.96 -20.76 15.23
CA GLU A 535 17.67 -20.46 16.48
C GLU A 535 17.78 -18.95 16.68
N GLY A 536 18.07 -18.20 15.62
CA GLY A 536 18.19 -16.75 15.69
C GLY A 536 16.87 -16.08 16.06
N ILE A 537 15.78 -16.44 15.37
CA ILE A 537 14.46 -15.88 15.70
C ILE A 537 13.99 -16.27 17.11
N ARG A 538 14.32 -17.48 17.59
CA ARG A 538 14.01 -17.88 18.97
C ARG A 538 14.70 -16.96 19.98
N LEU A 539 15.98 -16.68 19.79
CA LEU A 539 16.75 -15.78 20.65
C LEU A 539 16.21 -14.35 20.59
N VAL A 540 15.86 -13.85 19.40
CA VAL A 540 15.23 -12.53 19.25
C VAL A 540 13.88 -12.45 19.97
N ARG A 541 13.00 -13.45 19.81
CA ARG A 541 11.71 -13.49 20.52
C ARG A 541 11.88 -13.52 22.03
N MET A 542 12.90 -14.22 22.53
CA MET A 542 13.23 -14.23 23.96
C MET A 542 13.70 -12.86 24.45
N LEU A 543 14.64 -12.23 23.75
CA LEU A 543 15.12 -10.89 24.10
C LEU A 543 13.98 -9.85 24.02
N ARG A 544 13.09 -9.97 23.04
CA ARG A 544 11.89 -9.13 22.94
C ARG A 544 10.96 -9.31 24.15
N ALA A 545 10.79 -10.53 24.63
CA ALA A 545 9.89 -10.84 25.76
C ALA A 545 10.49 -10.50 27.13
N LYS A 546 11.82 -10.56 27.28
CA LYS A 546 12.51 -10.39 28.57
C LYS A 546 13.34 -9.12 28.68
N GLY A 547 13.50 -8.37 27.59
CA GLY A 547 14.34 -7.18 27.52
C GLY A 547 15.83 -7.52 27.43
N LYS A 548 16.65 -6.77 28.17
CA LYS A 548 18.11 -6.90 28.15
C LYS A 548 18.54 -8.09 29.03
N LEU A 549 19.26 -9.06 28.47
CA LEU A 549 19.67 -10.27 29.19
C LEU A 549 21.18 -10.45 29.17
N ASP A 550 21.75 -10.93 30.27
CA ASP A 550 23.13 -11.40 30.29
C ASP A 550 23.25 -12.82 29.70
N GLU A 551 24.47 -13.24 29.35
CA GLU A 551 24.70 -14.55 28.72
C GLU A 551 24.18 -15.71 29.60
N LYS A 552 24.31 -15.60 30.93
CA LYS A 552 23.86 -16.63 31.86
C LYS A 552 22.33 -16.76 31.86
N ALA A 553 21.59 -15.65 31.86
CA ALA A 553 20.13 -15.69 31.75
C ALA A 553 19.68 -16.29 30.40
N ILE A 554 20.36 -15.94 29.30
CA ILE A 554 20.04 -16.52 27.98
C ILE A 554 20.25 -18.04 28.00
N LEU A 555 21.35 -18.53 28.57
CA LEU A 555 21.63 -19.98 28.68
C LEU A 555 20.54 -20.73 29.46
N ASN A 556 20.03 -20.13 30.53
CA ASN A 556 19.00 -20.75 31.37
C ASN A 556 17.64 -20.86 30.66
N ILE A 557 17.33 -19.94 29.73
CA ILE A 557 16.02 -19.86 29.09
C ILE A 557 16.04 -20.48 27.68
N ALA A 558 17.16 -20.43 26.97
CA ALA A 558 17.26 -20.83 25.56
C ALA A 558 17.17 -22.35 25.31
N LEU A 559 17.50 -23.16 26.32
CA LEU A 559 17.65 -24.61 26.18
C LEU A 559 18.61 -24.97 25.02
N MET A 560 19.71 -24.22 24.89
CA MET A 560 20.76 -24.39 23.89
C MET A 560 22.11 -24.60 24.57
N GLN A 561 23.05 -25.25 23.88
CA GLN A 561 24.41 -25.42 24.38
C GLN A 561 25.15 -24.09 24.39
N LYS A 562 26.05 -23.91 25.36
CA LYS A 562 26.78 -22.64 25.54
C LYS A 562 27.53 -22.18 24.30
N GLY A 563 28.27 -23.09 23.65
CA GLY A 563 29.03 -22.77 22.44
C GLY A 563 28.14 -22.34 21.28
N ASP A 564 26.93 -22.88 21.17
CA ASP A 564 26.00 -22.58 20.09
C ASP A 564 25.35 -21.21 20.30
N ILE A 565 24.95 -20.88 21.53
CA ILE A 565 24.44 -19.53 21.85
C ILE A 565 25.49 -18.47 21.53
N GLN A 566 26.73 -18.65 22.00
CA GLN A 566 27.80 -17.66 21.76
C GLN A 566 28.05 -17.45 20.26
N ARG A 567 28.13 -18.55 19.50
CA ARG A 567 28.29 -18.48 18.04
C ARG A 567 27.11 -17.77 17.39
N LYS A 568 25.89 -18.10 17.81
CA LYS A 568 24.68 -17.56 17.21
C LYS A 568 24.45 -16.09 17.54
N MET A 569 24.71 -15.68 18.78
CA MET A 569 24.66 -14.29 19.21
C MET A 569 25.70 -13.45 18.47
N ALA A 570 26.92 -13.96 18.29
CA ALA A 570 27.96 -13.30 17.50
C ALA A 570 27.56 -13.14 16.01
N GLU A 571 26.96 -14.17 15.41
CA GLU A 571 26.42 -14.11 14.05
C GLU A 571 25.31 -13.05 13.94
N MET A 572 24.32 -13.07 14.84
CA MET A 572 23.23 -12.10 14.85
C MET A 572 23.71 -10.67 15.11
N HIS A 573 24.74 -10.49 15.94
CA HIS A 573 25.37 -9.20 16.17
C HIS A 573 26.03 -8.67 14.89
N LYS A 574 26.77 -9.52 14.18
CA LYS A 574 27.37 -9.17 12.88
C LYS A 574 26.31 -8.82 11.82
N LEU A 575 25.17 -9.48 11.84
CA LEU A 575 24.04 -9.19 10.94
C LEU A 575 23.33 -7.88 11.31
N GLY A 576 23.48 -7.39 12.55
CA GLY A 576 22.86 -6.18 13.07
C GLY A 576 21.48 -6.41 13.71
N PHE A 577 21.14 -7.66 14.05
CA PHE A 577 19.85 -7.98 14.68
C PHE A 577 19.88 -7.92 16.20
N VAL A 578 21.05 -8.07 16.82
CA VAL A 578 21.19 -8.02 18.28
C VAL A 578 22.34 -7.11 18.65
N GLN A 579 22.16 -6.34 19.70
CA GLN A 579 23.17 -5.40 20.21
C GLN A 579 23.64 -5.79 21.60
N THR A 580 24.79 -5.22 21.96
CA THR A 580 25.41 -5.42 23.27
C THR A 580 25.49 -4.10 24.00
N GLN A 581 24.98 -4.04 25.22
CA GLN A 581 25.11 -2.92 26.14
C GLN A 581 26.19 -3.25 27.16
N GLU A 582 27.23 -2.43 27.23
CA GLU A 582 28.18 -2.45 28.34
C GLU A 582 27.55 -1.76 29.56
N VAL A 583 27.62 -2.42 30.72
CA VAL A 583 27.24 -1.86 32.01
C VAL A 583 28.46 -1.88 32.93
N PRO A 584 29.10 -0.74 33.17
CA PRO A 584 30.29 -0.67 34.00
C PRO A 584 29.91 -0.80 35.49
N ARG A 585 30.65 -1.63 36.24
CA ARG A 585 30.45 -1.74 37.70
C ARG A 585 31.15 -0.63 38.48
N GLU A 586 32.13 0.01 37.86
CA GLU A 586 32.85 1.15 38.41
C GLU A 586 32.59 2.39 37.56
N PRO A 587 32.69 3.60 38.13
CA PRO A 587 32.47 4.85 37.39
C PRO A 587 33.45 5.05 36.23
N LYS A 588 34.60 4.37 36.25
CA LYS A 588 35.48 4.28 35.09
C LYS A 588 35.16 3.00 34.33
N ALA A 589 34.75 3.15 33.06
CA ALA A 589 34.53 2.02 32.17
C ALA A 589 35.83 1.22 31.99
N ASP A 590 35.87 0.02 32.56
CA ASP A 590 36.90 -1.00 32.32
C ASP A 590 36.17 -2.28 31.92
N VAL A 591 36.42 -2.74 30.69
CA VAL A 591 35.81 -3.94 30.10
C VAL A 591 35.90 -5.15 31.03
N LYS A 592 36.98 -5.28 31.82
CA LYS A 592 37.14 -6.40 32.77
C LYS A 592 36.21 -6.32 33.97
N LYS A 593 35.75 -5.12 34.31
CA LYS A 593 34.86 -4.84 35.44
C LYS A 593 33.44 -4.50 34.97
N SER A 594 33.17 -4.52 33.68
CA SER A 594 31.84 -4.37 33.11
C SER A 594 31.15 -5.73 32.91
N PHE A 595 29.83 -5.73 32.86
CA PHE A 595 29.08 -6.86 32.32
C PHE A 595 28.33 -6.43 31.06
N PHE A 596 28.09 -7.39 30.18
CA PHE A 596 27.48 -7.16 28.88
C PHE A 596 26.07 -7.73 28.84
N LEU A 597 25.12 -6.90 28.44
CA LEU A 597 23.74 -7.31 28.23
C LEU A 597 23.46 -7.35 26.73
N TRP A 598 22.87 -8.44 26.28
CA TRP A 598 22.34 -8.54 24.93
C TRP A 598 20.91 -8.03 24.89
N TYR A 599 20.56 -7.33 23.82
CA TYR A 599 19.22 -6.85 23.62
C TYR A 599 18.86 -6.77 22.14
N TRP A 600 17.56 -6.84 21.87
CA TRP A 600 17.00 -6.65 20.54
C TRP A 600 16.38 -5.26 20.47
N ASP A 601 16.78 -4.48 19.47
CA ASP A 601 16.22 -3.17 19.19
C ASP A 601 15.33 -3.27 17.93
N PRO A 602 14.02 -2.99 18.04
CA PRO A 602 13.11 -3.04 16.90
C PRO A 602 13.47 -2.04 15.80
N ASP A 603 13.87 -0.82 16.16
CA ASP A 603 14.06 0.27 15.21
C ASP A 603 15.36 0.09 14.44
N MET A 604 16.46 -0.28 15.12
CA MET A 604 17.71 -0.63 14.45
C MET A 604 17.55 -1.83 13.51
N THR A 605 16.78 -2.84 13.93
CA THR A 605 16.50 -4.00 13.10
C THR A 605 15.70 -3.61 11.86
N LEU A 606 14.70 -2.75 12.02
CA LEU A 606 13.89 -2.22 10.93
C LEU A 606 14.75 -1.43 9.92
N GLU A 607 15.60 -0.52 10.40
CA GLU A 607 16.52 0.25 9.56
C GLU A 607 17.48 -0.67 8.80
N ARG A 608 18.02 -1.69 9.47
CA ARG A 608 18.91 -2.67 8.87
C ARG A 608 18.23 -3.46 7.76
N VAL A 609 17.00 -3.92 7.97
CA VAL A 609 16.23 -4.65 6.96
C VAL A 609 15.88 -3.75 5.77
N LEU A 610 15.51 -2.49 6.01
CA LEU A 610 15.25 -1.52 4.94
C LEU A 610 16.51 -1.20 4.12
N ASP A 611 17.67 -1.01 4.77
CA ASP A 611 18.96 -0.79 4.08
C ASP A 611 19.31 -1.96 3.15
N VAL A 612 19.15 -3.20 3.63
CA VAL A 612 19.38 -4.41 2.81
C VAL A 612 18.35 -4.51 1.68
N ALA A 613 17.09 -4.17 1.93
CA ALA A 613 16.03 -4.16 0.93
C ALA A 613 16.37 -3.20 -0.23
N TYR A 614 16.74 -1.95 0.06
CA TYR A 614 17.11 -0.98 -0.96
C TYR A 614 18.35 -1.42 -1.75
N LYS A 615 19.40 -1.90 -1.07
CA LYS A 615 20.60 -2.44 -1.74
C LYS A 615 20.28 -3.61 -2.66
N THR A 616 19.33 -4.46 -2.27
CA THR A 616 18.86 -5.59 -3.11
C THR A 616 18.14 -5.09 -4.37
N MET A 617 17.32 -4.04 -4.24
CA MET A 617 16.66 -3.43 -5.40
C MET A 617 17.64 -2.72 -6.33
N ILE A 618 18.59 -1.96 -5.77
CA ILE A 618 19.69 -1.32 -6.53
C ILE A 618 20.46 -2.36 -7.33
N HIS A 619 20.90 -3.42 -6.67
CA HIS A 619 21.64 -4.50 -7.32
C HIS A 619 20.82 -5.14 -8.46
N SER A 620 19.50 -5.28 -8.29
CA SER A 620 18.63 -5.81 -9.34
C SER A 620 18.57 -4.91 -10.58
N LEU A 621 18.54 -3.58 -10.40
CA LEU A 621 18.60 -2.61 -11.51
C LEU A 621 19.97 -2.60 -12.18
N GLN A 622 21.06 -2.56 -11.40
CA GLN A 622 22.42 -2.59 -11.94
C GLN A 622 22.69 -3.87 -12.76
N VAL A 623 22.22 -5.02 -12.28
CA VAL A 623 22.32 -6.29 -13.02
C VAL A 623 21.52 -6.22 -14.31
N LEU A 624 20.33 -5.60 -14.30
CA LEU A 624 19.52 -5.43 -15.51
C LEU A 624 20.25 -4.59 -16.56
N ASP A 625 20.92 -3.51 -16.17
CA ASP A 625 21.69 -2.68 -17.09
C ASP A 625 22.90 -3.42 -17.66
N LEU A 626 23.64 -4.16 -16.84
CA LEU A 626 24.73 -5.01 -17.30
C LEU A 626 24.25 -6.08 -18.32
N LEU A 627 23.06 -6.64 -18.12
CA LEU A 627 22.46 -7.58 -19.08
C LEU A 627 22.08 -6.88 -20.39
N ARG A 628 21.59 -5.64 -20.34
CA ARG A 628 21.28 -4.83 -21.53
C ARG A 628 22.52 -4.48 -22.33
N GLU A 629 23.62 -4.15 -21.66
CA GLU A 629 24.91 -3.91 -22.31
C GLU A 629 25.45 -5.18 -22.98
N LYS A 630 25.43 -6.31 -22.26
CA LYS A 630 25.88 -7.61 -22.77
C LYS A 630 25.11 -8.03 -24.02
N ASP A 631 23.81 -7.77 -24.05
CA ASP A 631 22.91 -8.18 -25.14
C ASP A 631 22.52 -7.02 -26.07
N HIS A 632 23.26 -5.91 -26.01
CA HIS A 632 23.00 -4.68 -26.75
C HIS A 632 22.71 -4.91 -28.23
N ASN A 633 23.54 -5.72 -28.91
CA ASN A 633 23.39 -6.00 -30.34
C ASN A 633 22.04 -6.66 -30.67
N VAL A 634 21.55 -7.55 -29.80
CA VAL A 634 20.26 -8.24 -29.98
C VAL A 634 19.12 -7.26 -29.72
N LEU A 635 19.21 -6.47 -28.66
CA LEU A 635 18.18 -5.49 -28.31
C LEU A 635 18.05 -4.40 -29.37
N THR A 636 19.16 -3.92 -29.93
CA THR A 636 19.17 -2.95 -31.03
C THR A 636 18.54 -3.54 -32.29
N LEU A 637 18.77 -4.82 -32.58
CA LEU A 637 18.16 -5.52 -33.72
C LEU A 637 16.64 -5.66 -33.55
N VAL A 638 16.17 -6.02 -32.34
CA VAL A 638 14.73 -6.15 -32.02
C VAL A 638 14.01 -4.80 -32.06
N LYS A 639 14.69 -3.71 -31.65
CA LYS A 639 14.11 -2.35 -31.64
C LYS A 639 13.86 -1.77 -33.04
N ARG A 640 14.38 -2.39 -34.11
CA ARG A 640 14.17 -1.90 -35.48
C ARG A 640 12.69 -1.98 -35.86
N THR A 641 12.18 -0.97 -36.56
CA THR A 641 10.76 -0.86 -36.92
C THR A 641 10.28 -2.00 -37.80
N ASP A 642 11.16 -2.58 -38.61
CA ASP A 642 10.89 -3.75 -39.43
C ASP A 642 10.83 -5.05 -38.63
N VAL A 643 11.46 -5.16 -37.46
CA VAL A 643 11.51 -6.40 -36.65
C VAL A 643 10.49 -6.39 -35.51
N LYS A 644 10.25 -5.22 -34.92
CA LYS A 644 9.39 -5.03 -33.74
C LYS A 644 7.99 -5.60 -33.96
N GLY A 645 7.56 -6.49 -33.07
CA GLY A 645 6.26 -7.18 -33.11
C GLY A 645 6.19 -8.39 -34.06
N GLN A 646 7.28 -8.70 -34.77
CA GLN A 646 7.45 -9.87 -35.63
C GLN A 646 8.80 -10.53 -35.35
N GLU A 647 9.20 -10.57 -34.08
CA GLU A 647 10.52 -11.05 -33.66
C GLU A 647 10.71 -12.53 -34.02
N GLU A 648 9.68 -13.36 -33.84
CA GLU A 648 9.74 -14.80 -34.13
C GLU A 648 9.89 -15.11 -35.63
N ASP A 649 9.31 -14.27 -36.49
CA ASP A 649 9.30 -14.48 -37.94
C ASP A 649 10.53 -13.88 -38.63
N LYS A 650 11.03 -12.74 -38.12
CA LYS A 650 12.09 -11.95 -38.79
C LYS A 650 13.49 -12.20 -38.26
N LEU A 651 13.62 -12.74 -37.06
CA LEU A 651 14.92 -13.03 -36.46
C LEU A 651 15.33 -14.48 -36.66
N ARG A 652 16.63 -14.72 -36.76
CA ARG A 652 17.16 -16.09 -36.70
C ARG A 652 16.90 -16.67 -35.32
N LYS A 653 16.63 -17.97 -35.25
CA LYS A 653 16.36 -18.71 -34.00
C LYS A 653 17.33 -18.38 -32.86
N PHE A 654 18.64 -18.31 -33.15
CA PHE A 654 19.64 -17.91 -32.15
C PHE A 654 19.36 -16.55 -31.48
N TYR A 655 18.93 -15.53 -32.24
CA TYR A 655 18.60 -14.22 -31.71
C TYR A 655 17.27 -14.22 -30.96
N VAL A 656 16.28 -14.98 -31.44
CA VAL A 656 14.99 -15.18 -30.74
C VAL A 656 15.20 -15.84 -29.38
N ASP A 657 15.98 -16.91 -29.33
CA ASP A 657 16.29 -17.65 -28.10
C ASP A 657 17.02 -16.73 -27.10
N LYS A 658 18.00 -15.96 -27.58
CA LYS A 658 18.76 -15.01 -26.75
C LYS A 658 17.88 -13.87 -26.23
N TYR A 659 17.02 -13.29 -27.07
CA TYR A 659 16.06 -12.27 -26.66
C TYR A 659 15.06 -12.81 -25.63
N SER A 660 14.57 -14.03 -25.82
CA SER A 660 13.66 -14.70 -24.88
C SER A 660 14.32 -14.94 -23.50
N GLN A 661 15.59 -15.32 -23.48
CA GLN A 661 16.37 -15.44 -22.24
C GLN A 661 16.54 -14.09 -21.55
N PHE A 662 16.83 -13.02 -22.30
CA PHE A 662 16.89 -11.67 -21.77
C PHE A 662 15.56 -11.26 -21.13
N LEU A 663 14.44 -11.41 -21.84
CA LEU A 663 13.10 -11.08 -21.32
C LEU A 663 12.74 -11.87 -20.06
N LYS A 664 13.13 -13.15 -19.98
CA LYS A 664 12.93 -13.96 -18.76
C LYS A 664 13.72 -13.40 -17.59
N SER A 665 14.95 -12.95 -17.83
CA SER A 665 15.83 -12.39 -16.81
C SER A 665 15.32 -11.03 -16.33
N GLU A 666 14.95 -10.15 -17.27
CA GLU A 666 14.32 -8.85 -16.99
C GLU A 666 13.05 -9.01 -16.15
N ARG A 667 12.11 -9.88 -16.54
CA ARG A 667 10.90 -10.16 -15.76
C ARG A 667 11.21 -10.67 -14.36
N THR A 668 12.23 -11.52 -14.21
CA THR A 668 12.61 -12.09 -12.91
C THR A 668 13.18 -11.01 -11.98
N LEU A 669 14.06 -10.15 -12.50
CA LEU A 669 14.66 -9.05 -11.74
C LEU A 669 13.60 -8.01 -11.32
N LEU A 670 12.73 -7.60 -12.24
CA LEU A 670 11.64 -6.69 -11.92
C LEU A 670 10.66 -7.30 -10.90
N ALA A 671 10.35 -8.60 -11.02
CA ALA A 671 9.53 -9.29 -10.02
C ALA A 671 10.20 -9.36 -8.64
N GLN A 672 11.53 -9.51 -8.58
CA GLN A 672 12.27 -9.43 -7.32
C GLN A 672 12.15 -8.04 -6.69
N ILE A 673 12.32 -6.96 -7.46
CA ILE A 673 12.12 -5.59 -6.97
C ILE A 673 10.71 -5.43 -6.38
N GLN A 674 9.67 -5.89 -7.09
CA GLN A 674 8.29 -5.84 -6.58
C GLN A 674 8.11 -6.59 -5.26
N ARG A 675 8.68 -7.80 -5.12
CA ARG A 675 8.56 -8.57 -3.86
C ARG A 675 9.29 -7.89 -2.70
N VAL A 676 10.46 -7.31 -2.96
CA VAL A 676 11.20 -6.57 -1.93
C VAL A 676 10.45 -5.28 -1.56
N ASP A 677 9.75 -4.63 -2.50
CA ASP A 677 8.88 -3.49 -2.20
C ASP A 677 7.70 -3.86 -1.30
N ASP A 678 7.16 -5.09 -1.36
CA ASP A 678 6.11 -5.52 -0.41
C ASP A 678 6.61 -5.45 1.05
N LEU A 679 7.87 -5.83 1.28
CA LEU A 679 8.50 -5.71 2.59
C LEU A 679 8.71 -4.24 2.98
N VAL A 680 9.22 -3.41 2.07
CA VAL A 680 9.42 -1.97 2.34
C VAL A 680 8.09 -1.28 2.64
N ALA A 681 7.02 -1.59 1.91
CA ALA A 681 5.72 -1.00 2.11
C ALA A 681 5.18 -1.27 3.53
N VAL A 682 5.31 -2.50 4.03
CA VAL A 682 4.91 -2.86 5.40
C VAL A 682 5.77 -2.16 6.44
N LEU A 683 7.09 -2.15 6.28
CA LEU A 683 8.00 -1.60 7.29
C LEU A 683 7.95 -0.06 7.34
N ARG A 684 7.82 0.60 6.18
CA ARG A 684 8.01 2.05 6.05
C ARG A 684 6.74 2.85 5.76
N ASP A 685 5.74 2.31 5.07
CA ASP A 685 4.63 3.14 4.55
C ASP A 685 3.30 2.89 5.22
N TYR A 686 3.03 1.64 5.59
CA TYR A 686 1.76 1.24 6.19
C TYR A 686 1.68 1.54 7.68
#